data_AF-A0A2V8JBU6-F1
#
_entry.id   AF-A0A2V8JBU6-F1
#
_cell.length_a   1.000
_cell.length_b   1.000
_cell.length_c   1.000
_cell.angle_alpha   90.00
_cell.angle_beta   90.00
_cell.angle_gamma   90.00
#
_symmetry.space_group_name_H-M   'P 1'
#
loop_
_entity.id
_entity.type
_entity.pdbx_description
1 polymer ?
#
loop_
_entity_poly.entity_id
_entity_poly.type
_entity_poly.pdbx_seq_one_letter_code
_entity_poly.pdbx_strand_id
1 'polypeptide(L)'
;MLLLAQPGQATDTPLSLFKNYFVTGGNASAGKGMRGTGQLDPATGLSLTKCPGDVKGCTISVDVPPGADIVAAFLYWETLEKTKDPSSAQGYLLDPNPSLQNPPGVQYPVAFFGRPRGNDHAAPCWSSGGSTGSSNGAPTLRVYRADVLRYLKLSTTTFQKVPIVTVQLQDSGSKGGTTPLTEGASLLVVYRRSDLPFRGIVIFDGSRTLNNDTGSLNQTVNGFYQTSATPDAKLTYIIGDGQLNFSERLFFDGDPTDNVPATLLATNPFTGTAGFSWDDLTFPSIQYPNQLNVPANASSVTTTLTRTTSGSFDCLSEAAIVFSANVLDSDEDGLLDVWETDGFKDPTTAAVLVNLPAMGADPCKKDLYIEIDLMQEFLDDSDGTHHQHKPKKDALDMVGFAFKNAPVHNPKRSLTDPKKCDPSGTPVPDGINVHFDVGNILDGETTAPYPDPFIIPATVSGREGGDIFNERSRASYCTSFSLDNCLFPNQPGLLSWKLGLRFIKESLVPADPQNLSSPPLTPNKHYFSSDARDAIFRYVLFAHALAIKALDDTGQPIHWPGPNDLGFLAGSISGRADLPGSDAVVTLGRWHSNTPGDAQVGSKNLQAATLLHEVAHTLWGYHGGTLNGLNCKPNQQSSLNYLYQSAGLLDLAGKFNVNLSGQELKAPPATVSSPGAEDEIALDEVTGLGPDFGSSGQTKLPYRLRWY
;
A
#
# COMPACT_ATOMS: atom_id res chain seq x y z
N MET A 1 -54.03 15.59 4.20
CA MET A 1 -53.29 14.73 3.25
C MET A 1 -52.09 14.17 4.00
N LEU A 2 -52.17 12.92 4.44
CA LEU A 2 -50.99 12.19 4.92
C LEU A 2 -50.20 11.76 3.69
N LEU A 3 -49.01 12.34 3.49
CA LEU A 3 -48.01 11.86 2.54
C LEU A 3 -47.25 10.72 3.23
N LEU A 4 -47.61 9.48 2.90
CA LEU A 4 -46.82 8.31 3.21
C LEU A 4 -45.54 8.37 2.36
N ALA A 5 -44.38 8.47 3.02
CA ALA A 5 -43.10 8.21 2.40
C ALA A 5 -43.14 6.78 1.82
N GLN A 6 -42.83 6.65 0.53
CA GLN A 6 -42.56 5.33 -0.05
C GLN A 6 -41.39 4.71 0.70
N PRO A 7 -41.47 3.44 1.11
CA PRO A 7 -40.32 2.74 1.67
C PRO A 7 -39.24 2.71 0.58
N GLY A 8 -38.08 3.31 0.88
CA GLY A 8 -36.92 3.21 -0.01
C GLY A 8 -36.60 1.75 -0.23
N GLN A 9 -36.52 1.34 -1.50
CA GLN A 9 -35.90 0.06 -1.81
C GLN A 9 -34.46 0.12 -1.30
N ALA A 10 -34.11 -0.80 -0.41
CA ALA A 10 -32.72 -1.02 -0.05
C ALA A 10 -31.95 -1.34 -1.34
N THR A 11 -30.90 -0.59 -1.63
CA THR A 11 -29.97 -0.86 -2.73
C THR A 11 -29.27 -2.18 -2.42
N ASP A 12 -29.73 -3.28 -3.03
CA ASP A 12 -29.25 -4.64 -2.78
C ASP A 12 -27.95 -4.90 -3.59
N THR A 13 -26.85 -4.23 -3.21
CA THR A 13 -25.55 -4.45 -3.85
C THR A 13 -25.05 -5.88 -3.56
N PRO A 14 -24.76 -6.70 -4.58
CA PRO A 14 -24.46 -8.12 -4.39
C PRO A 14 -23.14 -8.37 -3.66
N LEU A 15 -22.12 -7.56 -3.94
CA LEU A 15 -20.78 -7.65 -3.36
C LEU A 15 -20.46 -6.42 -2.51
N SER A 16 -19.49 -6.57 -1.60
CA SER A 16 -19.05 -5.48 -0.71
C SER A 16 -17.69 -4.95 -1.16
N LEU A 17 -17.46 -3.65 -1.00
CA LEU A 17 -16.15 -3.05 -1.24
C LEU A 17 -15.12 -3.72 -0.32
N PHE A 18 -14.08 -4.29 -0.91
CA PHE A 18 -12.94 -4.80 -0.17
C PHE A 18 -11.86 -3.74 -0.02
N LYS A 19 -11.35 -3.25 -1.14
CA LYS A 19 -10.18 -2.37 -1.14
C LYS A 19 -10.14 -1.52 -2.39
N ASN A 20 -9.67 -0.29 -2.21
CA ASN A 20 -9.32 0.63 -3.26
C ASN A 20 -7.80 0.85 -3.29
N TYR A 21 -7.29 1.15 -4.47
CA TYR A 21 -5.89 1.48 -4.74
C TYR A 21 -5.83 2.70 -5.62
N PHE A 22 -4.90 3.61 -5.32
CA PHE A 22 -4.61 4.78 -6.14
C PHE A 22 -3.15 4.73 -6.53
N VAL A 23 -2.90 4.42 -7.80
CA VAL A 23 -1.55 4.18 -8.31
C VAL A 23 -1.40 4.68 -9.73
N THR A 24 -0.21 5.16 -10.09
CA THR A 24 0.22 5.31 -11.49
C THR A 24 0.42 3.91 -12.05
N GLY A 25 -0.56 3.33 -12.74
CA GLY A 25 -0.57 1.88 -12.96
C GLY A 25 -1.86 1.28 -13.48
N GLY A 26 -2.20 0.09 -12.99
CA GLY A 26 -3.42 -0.61 -13.41
C GLY A 26 -3.63 -1.93 -12.68
N ASN A 27 -4.68 -2.64 -13.12
CA ASN A 27 -5.01 -3.99 -12.68
C ASN A 27 -5.01 -4.97 -13.86
N ALA A 28 -4.71 -6.23 -13.57
CA ALA A 28 -4.81 -7.33 -14.51
C ALA A 28 -5.20 -8.63 -13.78
N SER A 29 -5.88 -9.54 -14.46
CA SER A 29 -6.18 -10.87 -13.94
C SER A 29 -5.88 -11.95 -14.97
N ALA A 30 -5.63 -13.16 -14.48
CA ALA A 30 -5.68 -14.38 -15.26
C ALA A 30 -6.31 -15.48 -14.41
N GLY A 31 -7.14 -16.32 -15.02
CA GLY A 31 -7.85 -17.41 -14.38
C GLY A 31 -7.48 -18.78 -14.92
N LYS A 32 -7.88 -19.80 -14.16
CA LYS A 32 -7.88 -21.20 -14.62
C LYS A 32 -9.04 -21.97 -14.04
N GLY A 33 -9.83 -22.62 -14.89
CA GLY A 33 -10.85 -23.58 -14.46
C GLY A 33 -10.21 -24.86 -13.90
N MET A 34 -10.71 -25.33 -12.77
CA MET A 34 -10.09 -26.42 -11.99
C MET A 34 -11.04 -27.59 -11.72
N ARG A 35 -12.32 -27.48 -12.09
CA ARG A 35 -13.33 -28.47 -11.76
C ARG A 35 -12.98 -29.86 -12.33
N GLY A 36 -12.92 -30.86 -11.46
CA GLY A 36 -12.64 -32.24 -11.84
C GLY A 36 -11.17 -32.51 -12.19
N THR A 37 -10.25 -31.64 -11.77
CA THR A 37 -8.80 -31.83 -11.95
C THR A 37 -8.11 -32.40 -10.72
N GLY A 38 -8.86 -32.67 -9.65
CA GLY A 38 -8.39 -33.23 -8.41
C GLY A 38 -7.73 -34.61 -8.56
N GLN A 39 -6.55 -34.75 -7.95
CA GLN A 39 -5.83 -36.02 -7.84
C GLN A 39 -5.42 -36.23 -6.38
N LEU A 40 -5.53 -37.47 -5.89
CA LEU A 40 -5.12 -37.80 -4.53
C LEU A 40 -3.62 -37.52 -4.35
N ASP A 41 -3.31 -36.59 -3.45
CA ASP A 41 -1.96 -36.29 -3.03
C ASP A 41 -1.63 -37.16 -1.80
N PRO A 42 -0.64 -38.08 -1.89
CA PRO A 42 -0.34 -39.00 -0.80
C PRO A 42 0.36 -38.35 0.40
N ALA A 43 0.93 -37.15 0.24
CA ALA A 43 1.62 -36.45 1.32
C ALA A 43 0.62 -35.72 2.24
N THR A 44 -0.45 -35.19 1.65
CA THR A 44 -1.49 -34.45 2.38
C THR A 44 -2.72 -35.31 2.69
N GLY A 45 -2.94 -36.39 1.94
CA GLY A 45 -4.16 -37.20 1.99
C GLY A 45 -5.38 -36.52 1.36
N LEU A 46 -5.20 -35.34 0.75
CA LEU A 46 -6.25 -34.57 0.10
C LEU A 46 -6.26 -34.84 -1.41
N SER A 47 -7.42 -34.70 -2.05
CA SER A 47 -7.47 -34.62 -3.51
C SER A 47 -7.26 -33.16 -3.92
N LEU A 48 -6.17 -32.91 -4.65
CA LEU A 48 -5.68 -31.57 -4.98
C LEU A 48 -5.67 -31.35 -6.49
N THR A 49 -6.02 -30.13 -6.92
CA THR A 49 -6.12 -29.75 -8.34
C THR A 49 -4.79 -29.91 -9.07
N LYS A 50 -4.84 -30.56 -10.24
CA LYS A 50 -3.73 -30.62 -11.20
C LYS A 50 -4.25 -30.39 -12.61
N CYS A 51 -4.10 -29.15 -13.08
CA CYS A 51 -4.69 -28.73 -14.35
C CYS A 51 -4.01 -29.39 -15.57
N PRO A 52 -4.78 -29.70 -16.62
CA PRO A 52 -4.21 -30.18 -17.88
C PRO A 52 -3.14 -29.21 -18.43
N GLY A 53 -2.02 -29.78 -18.89
CA GLY A 53 -0.88 -29.01 -19.41
C GLY A 53 0.12 -28.53 -18.35
N ASP A 54 -0.22 -28.63 -17.05
CA ASP A 54 0.68 -28.29 -15.95
C ASP A 54 1.36 -29.53 -15.33
N VAL A 55 2.57 -29.33 -14.81
CA VAL A 55 3.40 -30.44 -14.29
C VAL A 55 2.96 -30.89 -12.89
N LYS A 56 2.61 -29.96 -11.99
CA LYS A 56 2.37 -30.25 -10.55
C LYS A 56 1.06 -29.71 -9.95
N GLY A 57 0.55 -28.59 -10.44
CA GLY A 57 -0.67 -27.95 -9.94
C GLY A 57 -1.40 -27.23 -11.08
N CYS A 58 -1.96 -26.06 -10.82
CA CYS A 58 -2.54 -25.18 -11.83
C CYS A 58 -1.74 -23.88 -11.90
N THR A 59 -1.04 -23.64 -12.99
CA THR A 59 -0.22 -22.43 -13.18
C THR A 59 -1.08 -21.30 -13.75
N ILE A 60 -1.05 -20.16 -13.06
CA ILE A 60 -1.73 -18.92 -13.43
C ILE A 60 -0.64 -17.85 -13.56
N SER A 61 -0.53 -17.25 -14.74
CA SER A 61 0.42 -16.18 -15.05
C SER A 61 -0.38 -14.97 -15.53
N VAL A 62 -0.18 -13.83 -14.90
CA VAL A 62 -0.86 -12.58 -15.27
C VAL A 62 0.10 -11.71 -16.07
N ASP A 63 -0.34 -11.25 -17.24
CA ASP A 63 0.46 -10.35 -18.05
C ASP A 63 0.37 -8.92 -17.50
N VAL A 64 1.53 -8.33 -17.21
CA VAL A 64 1.68 -6.94 -16.77
C VAL A 64 2.74 -6.25 -17.61
N PRO A 65 2.72 -4.90 -17.73
CA PRO A 65 3.75 -4.17 -18.45
C PRO A 65 5.16 -4.50 -17.90
N PRO A 66 6.17 -4.68 -18.77
CA PRO A 66 7.54 -4.89 -18.32
C PRO A 66 8.01 -3.74 -17.41
N GLY A 67 8.73 -4.10 -16.35
CA GLY A 67 9.25 -3.15 -15.37
C GLY A 67 8.23 -2.67 -14.33
N ALA A 68 6.98 -3.17 -14.35
CA ALA A 68 5.98 -2.80 -13.36
C ALA A 68 6.26 -3.43 -11.98
N ASP A 69 6.01 -2.67 -10.92
CA ASP A 69 6.08 -3.15 -9.53
C ASP A 69 4.70 -3.66 -9.10
N ILE A 70 4.64 -4.90 -8.59
CA ILE A 70 3.40 -5.50 -8.09
C ILE A 70 3.17 -5.06 -6.64
N VAL A 71 2.11 -4.29 -6.43
CA VAL A 71 1.74 -3.72 -5.13
C VAL A 71 0.63 -4.49 -4.43
N ALA A 72 -0.14 -5.30 -5.16
CA ALA A 72 -1.11 -6.23 -4.59
C ALA A 72 -1.26 -7.47 -5.48
N ALA A 73 -1.51 -8.62 -4.85
CA ALA A 73 -1.83 -9.86 -5.56
C ALA A 73 -2.80 -10.69 -4.73
N PHE A 74 -3.99 -10.94 -5.27
CA PHE A 74 -5.06 -11.69 -4.62
C PHE A 74 -5.42 -12.91 -5.45
N LEU A 75 -5.44 -14.07 -4.82
CA LEU A 75 -5.99 -15.29 -5.41
C LEU A 75 -7.45 -15.42 -4.97
N TYR A 76 -8.37 -15.42 -5.93
CA TYR A 76 -9.78 -15.75 -5.74
C TYR A 76 -10.07 -17.15 -6.25
N TRP A 77 -10.91 -17.92 -5.55
CA TRP A 77 -11.40 -19.19 -6.04
C TRP A 77 -12.77 -19.52 -5.47
N GLU A 78 -13.48 -20.41 -6.15
CA GLU A 78 -14.76 -20.93 -5.72
C GLU A 78 -14.73 -22.43 -5.53
N THR A 79 -15.34 -22.91 -4.44
CA THR A 79 -15.49 -24.35 -4.19
C THR A 79 -16.92 -24.67 -3.74
N LEU A 80 -17.49 -25.72 -4.33
CA LEU A 80 -18.74 -26.32 -3.88
C LEU A 80 -18.45 -27.38 -2.81
N GLU A 81 -19.01 -27.20 -1.62
CA GLU A 81 -18.71 -28.01 -0.43
C GLU A 81 -19.98 -28.49 0.27
N LYS A 82 -19.93 -29.63 0.96
CA LYS A 82 -21.04 -30.11 1.82
C LYS A 82 -20.78 -29.89 3.31
N THR A 83 -19.75 -29.12 3.64
CA THR A 83 -19.35 -28.87 5.02
C THR A 83 -20.12 -27.70 5.62
N LYS A 84 -20.31 -27.76 6.94
CA LYS A 84 -20.90 -26.67 7.71
C LYS A 84 -19.98 -25.45 7.70
N ASP A 85 -18.69 -25.68 7.91
CA ASP A 85 -17.65 -24.65 7.95
C ASP A 85 -16.80 -24.70 6.67
N PRO A 86 -16.23 -23.55 6.23
CA PRO A 86 -15.47 -23.46 4.98
C PRO A 86 -14.19 -24.31 5.01
N SER A 87 -14.25 -25.50 4.41
CA SER A 87 -13.25 -26.56 4.55
C SER A 87 -12.18 -26.56 3.46
N SER A 88 -12.44 -25.94 2.30
CA SER A 88 -11.45 -25.77 1.21
C SER A 88 -10.72 -24.44 1.27
N ALA A 89 -10.67 -23.81 2.46
CA ALA A 89 -9.93 -22.58 2.69
C ALA A 89 -8.41 -22.75 2.53
N GLN A 90 -7.89 -23.95 2.78
CA GLN A 90 -6.46 -24.22 2.69
C GLN A 90 -6.06 -24.63 1.27
N GLY A 91 -5.04 -23.96 0.73
CA GLY A 91 -4.39 -24.30 -0.52
C GLY A 91 -2.87 -24.39 -0.38
N TYR A 92 -2.20 -24.86 -1.44
CA TYR A 92 -0.75 -24.94 -1.51
C TYR A 92 -0.25 -24.19 -2.74
N LEU A 93 0.74 -23.33 -2.54
CA LEU A 93 1.53 -22.79 -3.64
C LEU A 93 2.75 -23.67 -3.85
N LEU A 94 3.01 -24.01 -5.11
CA LEU A 94 4.20 -24.72 -5.58
C LEU A 94 5.15 -23.74 -6.27
N ASP A 95 6.39 -24.16 -6.53
CA ASP A 95 7.33 -23.34 -7.31
C ASP A 95 6.83 -23.20 -8.76
N PRO A 96 6.41 -22.00 -9.20
CA PRO A 96 5.90 -21.78 -10.55
C PRO A 96 7.00 -21.75 -11.60
N ASN A 97 8.22 -21.40 -11.23
CA ASN A 97 9.34 -21.26 -12.16
C ASN A 97 10.68 -21.31 -11.40
N PRO A 98 11.48 -22.39 -11.54
CA PRO A 98 12.74 -22.55 -10.82
C PRO A 98 13.83 -21.55 -11.27
N SER A 99 13.66 -20.86 -12.40
CA SER A 99 14.59 -19.82 -12.85
C SER A 99 14.43 -18.47 -12.11
N LEU A 100 13.32 -18.30 -11.37
CA LEU A 100 13.07 -17.12 -10.55
C LEU A 100 13.61 -17.32 -9.12
N GLN A 101 13.91 -16.21 -8.43
CA GLN A 101 14.36 -16.23 -7.05
C GLN A 101 13.18 -16.36 -6.08
N ASN A 102 13.33 -17.16 -5.02
CA ASN A 102 12.34 -17.23 -3.95
C ASN A 102 12.32 -15.92 -3.14
N PRO A 103 11.14 -15.45 -2.71
CA PRO A 103 11.05 -14.34 -1.76
C PRO A 103 11.78 -14.68 -0.45
N PRO A 104 12.33 -13.68 0.25
CA PRO A 104 12.93 -13.90 1.56
C PRO A 104 11.98 -14.61 2.54
N GLY A 105 12.45 -15.70 3.15
CA GLY A 105 11.67 -16.47 4.13
C GLY A 105 10.58 -17.39 3.56
N VAL A 106 10.46 -17.52 2.23
CA VAL A 106 9.49 -18.40 1.58
C VAL A 106 10.19 -19.63 0.99
N GLN A 107 9.70 -20.82 1.34
CA GLN A 107 10.12 -22.09 0.73
C GLN A 107 8.91 -22.80 0.16
N TYR A 108 9.03 -23.27 -1.09
CA TYR A 108 7.99 -24.00 -1.79
C TYR A 108 8.16 -25.53 -1.62
N PRO A 109 7.07 -26.30 -1.47
CA PRO A 109 5.68 -25.86 -1.40
C PRO A 109 5.35 -25.14 -0.08
N VAL A 110 4.40 -24.20 -0.14
CA VAL A 110 3.95 -23.45 1.05
C VAL A 110 2.43 -23.46 1.13
N ALA A 111 1.91 -23.74 2.32
CA ALA A 111 0.48 -23.65 2.59
C ALA A 111 0.05 -22.18 2.75
N PHE A 112 -1.15 -21.86 2.27
CA PHE A 112 -1.81 -20.59 2.50
C PHE A 112 -3.28 -20.82 2.82
N PHE A 113 -3.93 -19.81 3.41
CA PHE A 113 -5.33 -19.86 3.80
C PHE A 113 -6.10 -18.73 3.14
N GLY A 114 -7.21 -19.08 2.51
CA GLY A 114 -8.20 -18.16 1.98
C GLY A 114 -9.17 -17.73 3.06
N ARG A 115 -9.50 -16.44 3.07
CA ARG A 115 -10.61 -15.91 3.83
C ARG A 115 -11.91 -16.16 3.06
N PRO A 116 -12.91 -16.84 3.64
CA PRO A 116 -14.24 -16.95 3.05
C PRO A 116 -14.85 -15.57 2.81
N ARG A 117 -15.52 -15.38 1.67
CA ARG A 117 -16.18 -14.14 1.28
C ARG A 117 -17.68 -14.33 1.08
N GLY A 118 -18.44 -13.30 1.46
CA GLY A 118 -19.89 -13.25 1.32
C GLY A 118 -20.61 -14.18 2.30
N ASN A 119 -21.73 -14.74 1.85
CA ASN A 119 -22.51 -15.68 2.62
C ASN A 119 -21.82 -17.05 2.65
N ASP A 120 -21.65 -17.59 3.84
CA ASP A 120 -21.14 -18.93 4.10
C ASP A 120 -22.04 -20.05 3.51
N HIS A 121 -23.31 -19.75 3.23
CA HIS A 121 -24.26 -20.67 2.63
C HIS A 121 -24.84 -20.15 1.31
N ALA A 122 -23.96 -19.67 0.40
CA ALA A 122 -24.36 -19.18 -0.91
C ALA A 122 -24.92 -20.30 -1.81
N ALA A 123 -25.90 -19.96 -2.65
CA ALA A 123 -26.57 -20.91 -3.53
C ALA A 123 -25.59 -21.45 -4.59
N PRO A 124 -25.42 -22.77 -4.73
CA PRO A 124 -24.52 -23.34 -5.73
C PRO A 124 -25.17 -23.38 -7.13
N CYS A 125 -24.34 -23.33 -8.16
CA CYS A 125 -24.74 -23.76 -9.50
C CYS A 125 -24.56 -25.29 -9.62
N TRP A 126 -25.55 -26.03 -9.12
CA TRP A 126 -25.47 -27.50 -8.90
C TRP A 126 -26.48 -28.32 -9.72
N SER A 127 -27.46 -27.69 -10.39
CA SER A 127 -28.47 -28.38 -11.20
C SER A 127 -28.83 -27.58 -12.45
N SER A 128 -29.48 -28.24 -13.42
CA SER A 128 -29.85 -27.73 -14.74
C SER A 128 -30.96 -26.65 -14.73
N GLY A 129 -30.89 -25.73 -13.77
CA GLY A 129 -31.77 -24.57 -13.65
C GLY A 129 -31.34 -23.58 -12.56
N GLY A 130 -30.19 -23.74 -11.89
CA GLY A 130 -29.79 -22.89 -10.77
C GLY A 130 -30.48 -23.28 -9.46
N SER A 131 -29.71 -23.50 -8.40
CA SER A 131 -30.25 -23.84 -7.08
C SER A 131 -31.09 -22.69 -6.51
N THR A 132 -32.14 -23.01 -5.75
CA THR A 132 -32.96 -22.06 -4.98
C THR A 132 -32.60 -22.13 -3.49
N GLY A 133 -32.39 -20.99 -2.83
CA GLY A 133 -32.16 -20.87 -1.37
C GLY A 133 -30.85 -21.43 -0.79
N SER A 134 -30.67 -21.26 0.54
CA SER A 134 -29.59 -21.85 1.36
C SER A 134 -29.76 -23.37 1.45
N SER A 135 -28.68 -24.13 1.27
CA SER A 135 -28.73 -25.55 0.94
C SER A 135 -29.37 -26.46 2.01
N ASN A 136 -30.61 -26.91 1.79
CA ASN A 136 -31.25 -28.01 2.52
C ASN A 136 -30.77 -29.39 1.98
N GLY A 137 -29.46 -29.66 2.06
CA GLY A 137 -28.83 -30.93 1.65
C GLY A 137 -28.10 -30.94 0.29
N ALA A 138 -28.19 -29.86 -0.49
CA ALA A 138 -27.28 -29.58 -1.61
C ALA A 138 -25.91 -29.09 -1.08
N PRO A 139 -24.84 -29.10 -1.89
CA PRO A 139 -23.62 -28.37 -1.56
C PRO A 139 -23.87 -26.87 -1.38
N THR A 140 -22.97 -26.18 -0.72
CA THR A 140 -22.90 -24.72 -0.66
C THR A 140 -21.77 -24.23 -1.53
N LEU A 141 -21.96 -23.09 -2.19
CA LEU A 141 -20.88 -22.34 -2.80
C LEU A 141 -20.08 -21.63 -1.71
N ARG A 142 -18.75 -21.66 -1.83
CA ARG A 142 -17.81 -20.87 -1.03
C ARG A 142 -16.91 -20.09 -1.97
N VAL A 143 -16.85 -18.77 -1.77
CA VAL A 143 -15.86 -17.90 -2.40
C VAL A 143 -14.75 -17.65 -1.41
N TYR A 144 -13.50 -17.75 -1.85
CA TYR A 144 -12.33 -17.50 -1.02
C TYR A 144 -11.43 -16.46 -1.66
N ARG A 145 -10.74 -15.71 -0.79
CA ARG A 145 -9.66 -14.81 -1.20
C ARG A 145 -8.42 -15.00 -0.33
N ALA A 146 -7.25 -15.11 -0.95
CA ALA A 146 -5.96 -15.06 -0.27
C ALA A 146 -5.10 -13.92 -0.79
N ASP A 147 -4.41 -13.20 0.10
CA ASP A 147 -3.30 -12.30 -0.28
C ASP A 147 -2.06 -13.16 -0.54
N VAL A 148 -1.61 -13.16 -1.79
CA VAL A 148 -0.48 -13.97 -2.24
C VAL A 148 0.74 -13.14 -2.64
N LEU A 149 0.72 -11.83 -2.38
CA LEU A 149 1.78 -10.90 -2.79
C LEU A 149 3.16 -11.32 -2.27
N ARG A 150 3.21 -11.77 -1.00
CA ARG A 150 4.46 -12.21 -0.36
C ARG A 150 5.06 -13.49 -0.95
N TYR A 151 4.28 -14.25 -1.72
CA TYR A 151 4.74 -15.50 -2.31
C TYR A 151 5.29 -15.29 -3.72
N LEU A 152 4.85 -14.27 -4.46
CA LEU A 152 5.31 -14.04 -5.84
C LEU A 152 6.84 -14.04 -5.94
N LYS A 153 7.38 -14.92 -6.79
CA LYS A 153 8.84 -15.05 -6.99
C LYS A 153 9.41 -13.78 -7.61
N LEU A 154 10.70 -13.53 -7.36
CA LEU A 154 11.39 -12.34 -7.82
C LEU A 154 12.16 -12.63 -9.11
N SER A 155 12.16 -11.65 -10.02
CA SER A 155 13.08 -11.61 -11.15
C SER A 155 14.52 -11.58 -10.65
N THR A 156 15.39 -12.40 -11.22
CA THR A 156 16.82 -12.44 -10.89
C THR A 156 17.60 -11.24 -11.41
N THR A 157 17.01 -10.43 -12.31
CA THR A 157 17.65 -9.26 -12.91
C THR A 157 17.15 -7.95 -12.30
N THR A 158 15.84 -7.81 -12.10
CA THR A 158 15.22 -6.57 -11.62
C THR A 158 14.83 -6.61 -10.15
N PHE A 159 14.85 -7.79 -9.52
CA PHE A 159 14.31 -8.04 -8.17
C PHE A 159 12.82 -7.68 -8.00
N GLN A 160 12.11 -7.44 -9.10
CA GLN A 160 10.67 -7.20 -9.10
C GLN A 160 9.89 -8.51 -8.96
N LYS A 161 8.72 -8.45 -8.33
CA LYS A 161 7.80 -9.59 -8.22
C LYS A 161 7.25 -9.97 -9.59
N VAL A 162 7.28 -11.25 -9.92
CA VAL A 162 6.69 -11.80 -11.14
C VAL A 162 5.30 -12.36 -10.80
N PRO A 163 4.21 -11.88 -11.43
CA PRO A 163 2.84 -12.27 -11.10
C PRO A 163 2.47 -13.65 -11.68
N ILE A 164 3.16 -14.69 -11.20
CA ILE A 164 2.92 -16.09 -11.55
C ILE A 164 2.81 -16.94 -10.29
N VAL A 165 1.81 -17.83 -10.25
CA VAL A 165 1.60 -18.80 -9.18
C VAL A 165 1.29 -20.17 -9.77
N THR A 166 1.74 -21.24 -9.11
CA THR A 166 1.24 -22.59 -9.35
C THR A 166 0.51 -23.04 -8.10
N VAL A 167 -0.80 -23.21 -8.19
CA VAL A 167 -1.66 -23.47 -7.03
C VAL A 167 -2.25 -24.88 -7.06
N GLN A 168 -2.40 -25.46 -5.88
CA GLN A 168 -3.19 -26.65 -5.61
C GLN A 168 -4.30 -26.31 -4.61
N LEU A 169 -5.55 -26.52 -5.02
CA LEU A 169 -6.76 -26.35 -4.21
C LEU A 169 -7.45 -27.71 -4.05
N GLN A 170 -8.37 -27.84 -3.10
CA GLN A 170 -9.09 -29.10 -2.89
C GLN A 170 -10.13 -29.31 -4.00
N ASP A 171 -10.05 -30.44 -4.70
CA ASP A 171 -11.02 -30.86 -5.71
C ASP A 171 -11.09 -32.38 -5.70
N SER A 172 -12.29 -32.95 -5.80
CA SER A 172 -12.48 -34.39 -5.71
C SER A 172 -12.06 -35.15 -6.98
N GLY A 173 -11.76 -34.46 -8.08
CA GLY A 173 -11.59 -35.04 -9.41
C GLY A 173 -12.92 -35.39 -10.10
N SER A 174 -14.06 -35.19 -9.42
CA SER A 174 -15.38 -35.39 -10.01
C SER A 174 -15.80 -34.21 -10.90
N LYS A 175 -16.65 -34.46 -11.90
CA LYS A 175 -17.22 -33.41 -12.77
C LYS A 175 -18.62 -32.95 -12.34
N GLY A 176 -19.06 -33.27 -11.13
CA GLY A 176 -20.40 -32.91 -10.64
C GLY A 176 -21.06 -33.89 -9.66
N GLY A 177 -20.39 -34.99 -9.29
CA GLY A 177 -20.98 -36.04 -8.43
C GLY A 177 -20.45 -36.10 -7.00
N THR A 178 -19.33 -35.43 -6.70
CA THR A 178 -18.65 -35.54 -5.40
C THR A 178 -17.97 -34.22 -5.05
N THR A 179 -18.21 -33.69 -3.85
CA THR A 179 -17.55 -32.49 -3.32
C THR A 179 -16.29 -32.86 -2.53
N PRO A 180 -15.31 -31.94 -2.37
CA PRO A 180 -15.28 -30.57 -2.90
C PRO A 180 -15.15 -30.54 -4.43
N LEU A 181 -15.77 -29.55 -5.07
CA LEU A 181 -15.58 -29.23 -6.49
C LEU A 181 -15.08 -27.78 -6.59
N THR A 182 -13.84 -27.59 -7.00
CA THR A 182 -13.32 -26.22 -7.19
C THR A 182 -13.59 -25.80 -8.62
N GLU A 183 -14.41 -24.76 -8.81
CA GLU A 183 -14.79 -24.27 -10.13
C GLU A 183 -13.56 -23.78 -10.91
N GLY A 184 -12.80 -22.89 -10.27
CA GLY A 184 -11.56 -22.36 -10.77
C GLY A 184 -10.94 -21.37 -9.80
N ALA A 185 -9.84 -20.77 -10.22
CA ALA A 185 -9.20 -19.69 -9.48
C ALA A 185 -8.64 -18.62 -10.41
N SER A 186 -8.59 -17.37 -9.94
CA SER A 186 -8.00 -16.24 -10.64
C SER A 186 -7.00 -15.51 -9.76
N LEU A 187 -5.84 -15.21 -10.34
CA LEU A 187 -4.86 -14.29 -9.76
C LEU A 187 -5.18 -12.88 -10.26
N LEU A 188 -5.60 -12.01 -9.36
CA LEU A 188 -5.77 -10.58 -9.60
C LEU A 188 -4.56 -9.83 -9.06
N VAL A 189 -3.94 -8.98 -9.89
CA VAL A 189 -2.82 -8.13 -9.46
C VAL A 189 -3.12 -6.65 -9.69
N VAL A 190 -2.61 -5.83 -8.77
CA VAL A 190 -2.49 -4.38 -8.95
C VAL A 190 -1.01 -4.08 -9.10
N TYR A 191 -0.67 -3.32 -10.14
CA TYR A 191 0.70 -2.97 -10.48
C TYR A 191 0.84 -1.45 -10.65
N ARG A 192 2.05 -0.95 -10.42
CA ARG A 192 2.40 0.46 -10.66
C ARG A 192 3.63 0.60 -11.55
N ARG A 193 3.66 1.68 -12.32
CA ARG A 193 4.78 2.14 -13.14
C ARG A 193 4.61 3.65 -13.33
N SER A 194 5.68 4.42 -13.12
CA SER A 194 5.61 5.89 -13.03
C SER A 194 5.24 6.60 -14.34
N ASP A 195 5.34 5.93 -15.48
CA ASP A 195 4.98 6.44 -16.80
C ASP A 195 3.51 6.14 -17.19
N LEU A 196 2.74 5.50 -16.30
CA LEU A 196 1.33 5.18 -16.53
C LEU A 196 0.40 6.18 -15.83
N PRO A 197 -0.82 6.41 -16.34
CA PRO A 197 -1.78 7.33 -15.71
C PRO A 197 -2.11 6.95 -14.27
N PHE A 198 -2.42 7.96 -13.45
CA PHE A 198 -2.94 7.75 -12.09
C PHE A 198 -4.36 7.20 -12.13
N ARG A 199 -4.57 6.03 -11.53
CA ARG A 199 -5.82 5.29 -11.57
C ARG A 199 -6.34 4.96 -10.19
N GLY A 200 -7.64 5.14 -10.01
CA GLY A 200 -8.41 4.53 -8.93
C GLY A 200 -8.85 3.13 -9.35
N ILE A 201 -8.50 2.12 -8.56
CA ILE A 201 -8.85 0.72 -8.76
C ILE A 201 -9.63 0.26 -7.54
N VAL A 202 -10.86 -0.20 -7.72
CA VAL A 202 -11.73 -0.68 -6.65
C VAL A 202 -12.06 -2.15 -6.85
N ILE A 203 -11.96 -2.92 -5.76
CA ILE A 203 -12.23 -4.35 -5.74
C ILE A 203 -13.42 -4.59 -4.83
N PHE A 204 -14.50 -5.12 -5.40
CA PHE A 204 -15.67 -5.62 -4.70
C PHE A 204 -15.62 -7.14 -4.72
N ASP A 205 -15.87 -7.78 -3.59
CA ASP A 205 -15.89 -9.24 -3.49
C ASP A 205 -16.92 -9.73 -2.47
N GLY A 206 -17.34 -10.98 -2.64
CA GLY A 206 -18.48 -11.53 -1.92
C GLY A 206 -18.84 -12.90 -2.46
N SER A 207 -20.10 -13.30 -2.27
CA SER A 207 -20.67 -14.51 -2.86
C SER A 207 -22.14 -14.27 -3.16
N ARG A 208 -22.48 -14.16 -4.44
CA ARG A 208 -23.86 -14.01 -4.93
C ARG A 208 -24.02 -14.77 -6.23
N THR A 209 -25.20 -15.35 -6.42
CA THR A 209 -25.45 -16.27 -7.53
C THR A 209 -26.66 -15.81 -8.31
N LEU A 210 -26.50 -15.64 -9.63
CA LEU A 210 -27.60 -15.48 -10.57
C LEU A 210 -28.27 -16.85 -10.73
N ASN A 211 -29.52 -16.97 -10.30
CA ASN A 211 -30.25 -18.23 -10.25
C ASN A 211 -31.77 -18.02 -10.46
N ASN A 212 -32.58 -19.03 -10.14
CA ASN A 212 -34.04 -18.94 -10.26
C ASN A 212 -34.66 -17.87 -9.35
N ASP A 213 -34.14 -17.73 -8.13
CA ASP A 213 -34.63 -16.77 -7.13
C ASP A 213 -34.05 -15.36 -7.37
N THR A 214 -32.91 -15.28 -8.07
CA THR A 214 -32.16 -14.03 -8.31
C THR A 214 -31.99 -13.82 -9.81
N GLY A 215 -32.94 -13.11 -10.42
CA GLY A 215 -32.96 -12.85 -11.87
C GLY A 215 -32.09 -11.68 -12.35
N SER A 216 -31.55 -10.89 -11.42
CA SER A 216 -30.64 -9.79 -11.72
C SER A 216 -29.69 -9.57 -10.54
N LEU A 217 -28.44 -9.27 -10.83
CA LEU A 217 -27.42 -8.85 -9.88
C LEU A 217 -27.00 -7.43 -10.26
N ASN A 218 -27.39 -6.44 -9.46
CA ASN A 218 -27.12 -5.03 -9.71
C ASN A 218 -26.10 -4.49 -8.70
N GLN A 219 -24.88 -4.20 -9.19
CA GLN A 219 -23.79 -3.69 -8.38
C GLN A 219 -23.57 -2.20 -8.63
N THR A 220 -23.74 -1.40 -7.57
CA THR A 220 -23.15 -0.06 -7.51
C THR A 220 -21.67 -0.18 -7.19
N VAL A 221 -20.83 0.36 -8.06
CA VAL A 221 -19.38 0.41 -7.90
C VAL A 221 -18.99 1.85 -7.54
N ASN A 222 -18.41 2.03 -6.36
CA ASN A 222 -17.94 3.32 -5.84
C ASN A 222 -16.54 3.18 -5.21
N GLY A 223 -16.00 4.24 -4.63
CA GLY A 223 -14.69 4.23 -3.95
C GLY A 223 -13.50 4.61 -4.83
N PHE A 224 -13.73 4.96 -6.10
CA PHE A 224 -12.74 5.59 -6.98
C PHE A 224 -12.85 7.13 -7.00
N TYR A 225 -13.85 7.68 -6.28
CA TYR A 225 -14.07 9.08 -5.91
C TYR A 225 -14.30 10.11 -7.03
N GLN A 226 -13.39 10.24 -7.99
CA GLN A 226 -13.48 11.26 -9.03
C GLN A 226 -12.70 10.87 -10.27
N THR A 227 -13.40 10.50 -11.33
CA THR A 227 -12.76 10.23 -12.63
C THR A 227 -12.24 11.51 -13.30
N SER A 228 -11.11 11.37 -14.01
CA SER A 228 -10.54 12.44 -14.84
C SER A 228 -11.42 12.76 -16.07
N ALA A 229 -11.02 13.75 -16.87
CA ALA A 229 -11.68 14.05 -18.14
C ALA A 229 -11.59 12.91 -19.17
N THR A 230 -10.61 12.00 -19.03
CA THR A 230 -10.40 10.83 -19.89
C THR A 230 -10.27 9.57 -19.03
N PRO A 231 -11.38 8.99 -18.53
CA PRO A 231 -11.35 7.94 -17.51
C PRO A 231 -10.70 6.62 -17.94
N ASP A 232 -10.61 6.29 -19.23
CA ASP A 232 -10.04 5.00 -19.72
C ASP A 232 -10.45 3.79 -18.87
N ALA A 233 -11.76 3.60 -18.67
CA ALA A 233 -12.26 2.65 -17.68
C ALA A 233 -12.04 1.18 -18.07
N LYS A 234 -11.93 0.31 -17.06
CA LYS A 234 -11.91 -1.15 -17.18
C LYS A 234 -12.84 -1.77 -16.14
N LEU A 235 -13.58 -2.80 -16.53
CA LEU A 235 -14.44 -3.60 -15.66
C LEU A 235 -14.07 -5.07 -15.79
N THR A 236 -13.64 -5.70 -14.70
CA THR A 236 -13.28 -7.11 -14.64
C THR A 236 -14.25 -7.87 -13.75
N TYR A 237 -14.75 -9.01 -14.22
CA TYR A 237 -15.54 -9.96 -13.44
C TYR A 237 -14.73 -11.22 -13.17
N ILE A 238 -14.78 -11.74 -11.96
CA ILE A 238 -14.33 -13.10 -11.61
C ILE A 238 -15.58 -13.88 -11.21
N ILE A 239 -15.90 -14.90 -12.00
CA ILE A 239 -17.20 -15.57 -11.91
C ILE A 239 -17.07 -17.08 -12.22
N GLY A 240 -17.82 -17.88 -11.47
CA GLY A 240 -17.91 -19.33 -11.64
C GLY A 240 -19.15 -19.78 -12.41
N ASP A 241 -19.03 -21.00 -12.94
CA ASP A 241 -20.02 -21.78 -13.70
C ASP A 241 -20.49 -21.19 -15.04
N GLY A 242 -19.69 -20.35 -15.69
CA GLY A 242 -19.98 -19.86 -17.04
C GLY A 242 -20.05 -20.96 -18.12
N GLN A 243 -21.05 -20.89 -18.99
CA GLN A 243 -21.37 -21.90 -20.02
C GLN A 243 -21.83 -21.30 -21.35
N LEU A 244 -21.51 -22.00 -22.44
CA LEU A 244 -21.92 -21.64 -23.80
C LEU A 244 -23.45 -21.82 -24.02
N ASN A 245 -24.00 -21.02 -24.93
CA ASN A 245 -25.37 -21.13 -25.49
C ASN A 245 -26.52 -20.75 -24.55
N PHE A 246 -26.24 -19.92 -23.56
CA PHE A 246 -27.25 -19.26 -22.72
C PHE A 246 -27.49 -17.80 -23.15
N SER A 247 -28.25 -17.04 -22.35
CA SER A 247 -28.85 -15.77 -22.78
C SER A 247 -28.75 -14.64 -21.76
N GLU A 248 -27.98 -14.82 -20.70
CA GLU A 248 -27.66 -13.77 -19.74
C GLU A 248 -26.96 -12.59 -20.42
N ARG A 249 -27.13 -11.41 -19.82
CA ARG A 249 -26.70 -10.13 -20.38
C ARG A 249 -26.01 -9.31 -19.31
N LEU A 250 -24.91 -8.70 -19.69
CA LEU A 250 -24.16 -7.77 -18.85
C LEU A 250 -24.41 -6.34 -19.33
N PHE A 251 -24.79 -5.46 -18.42
CA PHE A 251 -25.05 -4.05 -18.66
C PHE A 251 -24.13 -3.17 -17.83
N PHE A 252 -23.85 -1.97 -18.32
CA PHE A 252 -23.08 -0.94 -17.64
C PHE A 252 -23.82 0.39 -17.61
N ASP A 253 -23.72 1.05 -16.46
CA ASP A 253 -24.28 2.35 -16.10
C ASP A 253 -25.78 2.47 -16.41
N GLY A 254 -26.59 1.73 -15.64
CA GLY A 254 -28.05 1.66 -15.70
C GLY A 254 -28.58 0.25 -15.44
N ASP A 255 -29.84 0.12 -15.01
CA ASP A 255 -30.55 -1.15 -14.90
C ASP A 255 -31.63 -1.23 -16.00
N PRO A 256 -31.57 -2.20 -16.92
CA PRO A 256 -32.56 -2.37 -17.99
C PRO A 256 -33.97 -2.74 -17.45
N THR A 257 -34.09 -3.12 -16.18
CA THR A 257 -35.37 -3.42 -15.52
C THR A 257 -36.07 -2.17 -14.95
N ASP A 258 -35.35 -1.04 -14.82
CA ASP A 258 -35.84 0.19 -14.19
C ASP A 258 -36.06 1.38 -15.16
N ASN A 259 -36.20 1.13 -16.48
CA ASN A 259 -36.33 2.18 -17.51
C ASN A 259 -35.19 3.21 -17.53
N VAL A 260 -34.05 2.92 -16.89
CA VAL A 260 -32.84 3.74 -16.96
C VAL A 260 -32.06 3.32 -18.22
N PRO A 261 -31.58 4.26 -19.05
CA PRO A 261 -30.74 3.90 -20.19
C PRO A 261 -29.50 3.14 -19.71
N ALA A 262 -29.37 1.86 -20.06
CA ALA A 262 -28.25 1.00 -19.70
C ALA A 262 -27.51 0.54 -20.95
N THR A 263 -26.18 0.53 -20.93
CA THR A 263 -25.37 0.08 -22.07
C THR A 263 -25.20 -1.44 -22.00
N LEU A 264 -25.77 -2.18 -22.95
CA LEU A 264 -25.53 -3.63 -23.06
C LEU A 264 -24.06 -3.86 -23.45
N LEU A 265 -23.25 -4.44 -22.58
CA LEU A 265 -21.85 -4.77 -22.89
C LEU A 265 -21.74 -6.06 -23.72
N ALA A 266 -22.46 -7.10 -23.30
CA ALA A 266 -22.39 -8.41 -23.93
C ALA A 266 -23.63 -9.27 -23.61
N THR A 267 -23.89 -10.25 -24.47
CA THR A 267 -24.84 -11.36 -24.24
C THR A 267 -24.03 -12.66 -24.20
N ASN A 268 -24.27 -13.48 -23.19
CA ASN A 268 -23.45 -14.63 -22.82
C ASN A 268 -21.93 -14.33 -22.83
N PRO A 269 -21.45 -13.43 -21.94
CA PRO A 269 -20.03 -13.14 -21.85
C PRO A 269 -19.21 -14.24 -21.15
N PHE A 270 -19.84 -15.04 -20.29
CA PHE A 270 -19.15 -16.00 -19.42
C PHE A 270 -19.37 -17.42 -19.94
N THR A 271 -18.32 -18.01 -20.53
CA THR A 271 -18.43 -19.27 -21.30
C THR A 271 -17.46 -20.34 -20.85
N GLY A 272 -16.76 -20.14 -19.72
CA GLY A 272 -15.69 -21.01 -19.25
C GLY A 272 -14.40 -20.85 -20.05
N THR A 273 -14.07 -19.63 -20.48
CA THR A 273 -12.90 -19.35 -21.34
C THR A 273 -11.57 -19.60 -20.64
N ALA A 274 -11.51 -19.39 -19.32
CA ALA A 274 -10.36 -19.70 -18.49
C ALA A 274 -10.28 -21.21 -18.14
N GLY A 275 -11.28 -21.99 -18.52
CA GLY A 275 -11.43 -23.41 -18.24
C GLY A 275 -12.88 -23.72 -17.88
N PHE A 276 -13.25 -25.01 -17.91
CA PHE A 276 -14.62 -25.44 -17.65
C PHE A 276 -15.16 -24.83 -16.33
N SER A 277 -16.29 -24.12 -16.42
CA SER A 277 -16.98 -23.44 -15.30
C SER A 277 -16.20 -22.28 -14.64
N TRP A 278 -15.28 -21.60 -15.33
CA TRP A 278 -14.57 -20.44 -14.76
C TRP A 278 -14.25 -19.35 -15.78
N ASP A 279 -14.51 -18.09 -15.41
CA ASP A 279 -14.19 -16.92 -16.22
C ASP A 279 -13.60 -15.78 -15.38
N ASP A 280 -12.62 -15.07 -15.95
CA ASP A 280 -12.09 -13.82 -15.44
C ASP A 280 -11.99 -12.75 -16.55
N LEU A 281 -13.15 -12.27 -16.97
CA LEU A 281 -13.27 -11.44 -18.17
C LEU A 281 -13.10 -9.94 -17.84
N THR A 282 -12.29 -9.25 -18.64
CA THR A 282 -12.09 -7.80 -18.54
C THR A 282 -12.65 -7.08 -19.76
N PHE A 283 -13.48 -6.06 -19.52
CA PHE A 283 -14.07 -5.15 -20.50
C PHE A 283 -13.37 -3.78 -20.42
N PRO A 284 -12.42 -3.46 -21.33
CA PRO A 284 -11.88 -2.10 -21.51
C PRO A 284 -12.83 -1.15 -22.25
N SER A 285 -12.68 0.15 -21.99
CA SER A 285 -13.46 1.24 -22.62
C SER A 285 -13.32 1.32 -24.16
N ILE A 286 -12.16 0.98 -24.74
CA ILE A 286 -11.83 1.29 -26.15
C ILE A 286 -12.02 0.10 -27.12
N GLN A 287 -12.16 -1.14 -26.64
CA GLN A 287 -12.06 -2.33 -27.49
C GLN A 287 -13.39 -3.08 -27.75
N TYR A 288 -14.49 -2.68 -27.10
CA TYR A 288 -15.76 -3.39 -27.18
C TYR A 288 -16.77 -2.65 -28.07
N PRO A 289 -17.65 -3.38 -28.79
CA PRO A 289 -18.62 -2.78 -29.70
C PRO A 289 -19.54 -1.77 -29.00
N ASN A 290 -19.71 -1.93 -27.69
CA ASN A 290 -20.37 -0.98 -26.79
C ASN A 290 -19.36 -0.54 -25.73
N GLN A 291 -19.06 0.77 -25.68
CA GLN A 291 -18.01 1.33 -24.82
C GLN A 291 -18.47 1.46 -23.36
N LEU A 292 -17.54 1.30 -22.42
CA LEU A 292 -17.74 1.75 -21.04
C LEU A 292 -17.81 3.28 -21.04
N ASN A 293 -19.02 3.84 -21.06
CA ASN A 293 -19.24 5.27 -21.01
C ASN A 293 -19.21 5.76 -19.56
N VAL A 294 -18.07 6.27 -19.11
CA VAL A 294 -17.91 6.84 -17.77
C VAL A 294 -17.76 8.35 -17.90
N PRO A 295 -18.66 9.16 -17.31
CA PRO A 295 -18.53 10.61 -17.40
C PRO A 295 -17.34 11.10 -16.56
N ALA A 296 -16.80 12.26 -16.93
CA ALA A 296 -15.81 12.96 -16.11
C ALA A 296 -16.40 13.34 -14.74
N ASN A 297 -15.58 13.30 -13.70
CA ASN A 297 -15.97 13.53 -12.30
C ASN A 297 -17.02 12.53 -11.76
N ALA A 298 -17.19 11.37 -12.39
CA ALA A 298 -17.98 10.29 -11.80
C ALA A 298 -17.33 9.85 -10.48
N SER A 299 -18.16 9.54 -9.49
CA SER A 299 -17.75 8.97 -8.19
C SER A 299 -18.32 7.56 -7.96
N SER A 300 -19.28 7.17 -8.79
CA SER A 300 -19.87 5.84 -8.85
C SER A 300 -20.32 5.49 -10.27
N VAL A 301 -20.42 4.20 -10.54
CA VAL A 301 -21.06 3.62 -11.74
C VAL A 301 -21.90 2.42 -11.30
N THR A 302 -22.73 1.89 -12.19
CA THR A 302 -23.47 0.65 -11.94
C THR A 302 -23.13 -0.41 -12.99
N THR A 303 -23.23 -1.67 -12.61
CA THR A 303 -23.12 -2.80 -13.52
C THR A 303 -24.17 -3.83 -13.17
N THR A 304 -24.81 -4.43 -14.17
CA THR A 304 -25.94 -5.34 -13.95
C THR A 304 -25.79 -6.60 -14.78
N LEU A 305 -25.73 -7.75 -14.11
CA LEU A 305 -25.80 -9.07 -14.74
C LEU A 305 -27.23 -9.61 -14.59
N THR A 306 -27.89 -9.90 -15.70
CA THR A 306 -29.30 -10.32 -15.69
C THR A 306 -29.58 -11.47 -16.64
N ARG A 307 -30.51 -12.34 -16.27
CA ARG A 307 -31.07 -13.35 -17.17
C ARG A 307 -32.17 -12.78 -18.04
N THR A 308 -32.42 -13.40 -19.19
CA THR A 308 -33.64 -13.10 -19.96
C THR A 308 -34.89 -13.62 -19.22
N THR A 309 -36.03 -12.99 -19.48
CA THR A 309 -37.33 -13.41 -18.91
C THR A 309 -37.94 -14.61 -19.64
N SER A 310 -37.35 -15.04 -20.75
CA SER A 310 -37.81 -16.15 -21.59
C SER A 310 -36.65 -17.01 -22.08
N GLY A 311 -36.65 -18.30 -21.78
CA GLY A 311 -35.62 -19.25 -22.21
C GLY A 311 -34.82 -19.84 -21.05
N SER A 312 -33.86 -20.71 -21.38
CA SER A 312 -32.88 -21.22 -20.41
C SER A 312 -31.82 -20.13 -20.15
N PHE A 313 -31.34 -20.05 -18.91
CA PHE A 313 -30.35 -19.07 -18.47
C PHE A 313 -29.22 -19.78 -17.75
N ASP A 314 -28.04 -19.16 -17.76
CA ASP A 314 -26.87 -19.71 -17.08
C ASP A 314 -26.90 -19.39 -15.59
N CYS A 315 -26.50 -20.35 -14.77
CA CYS A 315 -26.31 -20.11 -13.34
C CYS A 315 -24.90 -19.59 -13.15
N LEU A 316 -24.75 -18.38 -12.61
CA LEU A 316 -23.46 -17.72 -12.49
C LEU A 316 -23.18 -17.29 -11.06
N SER A 317 -21.99 -17.58 -10.57
CA SER A 317 -21.56 -17.29 -9.19
C SER A 317 -20.52 -16.18 -9.18
N GLU A 318 -20.89 -14.99 -8.70
CA GLU A 318 -20.00 -13.82 -8.64
C GLU A 318 -19.08 -13.88 -7.41
N ALA A 319 -17.77 -13.95 -7.66
CA ALA A 319 -16.73 -13.89 -6.64
C ALA A 319 -16.21 -12.46 -6.44
N ALA A 320 -15.92 -11.75 -7.52
CA ALA A 320 -15.38 -10.39 -7.47
C ALA A 320 -15.69 -9.56 -8.72
N ILE A 321 -15.82 -8.25 -8.50
CA ILE A 321 -15.87 -7.21 -9.53
C ILE A 321 -14.72 -6.23 -9.27
N VAL A 322 -13.92 -5.96 -10.30
CA VAL A 322 -12.86 -4.95 -10.24
C VAL A 322 -13.16 -3.86 -11.24
N PHE A 323 -13.17 -2.62 -10.80
CA PHE A 323 -13.31 -1.47 -11.68
C PHE A 323 -12.08 -0.58 -11.55
N SER A 324 -11.57 -0.08 -12.68
CA SER A 324 -10.52 0.93 -12.66
C SER A 324 -10.74 2.02 -13.67
N ALA A 325 -10.37 3.24 -13.31
CA ALA A 325 -10.41 4.40 -14.19
C ALA A 325 -9.29 5.38 -13.81
N ASN A 326 -8.84 6.17 -14.79
CA ASN A 326 -8.00 7.34 -14.55
C ASN A 326 -8.78 8.34 -13.70
N VAL A 327 -8.19 8.72 -12.58
CA VAL A 327 -8.78 9.64 -11.58
C VAL A 327 -8.08 10.99 -11.61
N LEU A 328 -8.71 12.01 -11.05
CA LEU A 328 -8.18 13.36 -11.05
C LEU A 328 -7.25 13.59 -9.85
N ASP A 329 -6.01 13.94 -10.17
CA ASP A 329 -4.93 14.38 -9.28
C ASP A 329 -4.17 15.43 -10.10
N SER A 330 -4.53 16.70 -9.90
CA SER A 330 -4.12 17.81 -10.75
C SER A 330 -2.66 18.21 -10.56
N ASP A 331 -2.11 18.01 -9.37
CA ASP A 331 -0.75 18.37 -9.04
C ASP A 331 0.22 17.19 -8.95
N GLU A 332 -0.26 15.96 -9.11
CA GLU A 332 0.51 14.72 -9.21
C GLU A 332 1.25 14.33 -7.91
N ASP A 333 0.64 14.56 -6.75
CA ASP A 333 1.17 14.11 -5.45
C ASP A 333 0.62 12.75 -4.97
N GLY A 334 -0.40 12.21 -5.64
CA GLY A 334 -1.07 10.97 -5.29
C GLY A 334 -2.30 11.12 -4.39
N LEU A 335 -2.71 12.35 -4.07
CA LEU A 335 -3.99 12.70 -3.47
C LEU A 335 -4.96 13.10 -4.58
N LEU A 336 -6.25 12.76 -4.42
CA LEU A 336 -7.24 13.18 -5.40
C LEU A 336 -7.71 14.59 -5.11
N ASP A 337 -7.97 15.39 -6.16
CA ASP A 337 -8.51 16.75 -6.02
C ASP A 337 -9.72 16.78 -5.07
N VAL A 338 -10.65 15.83 -5.20
CA VAL A 338 -11.82 15.73 -4.32
C VAL A 338 -11.48 15.43 -2.86
N TRP A 339 -10.40 14.70 -2.59
CA TRP A 339 -9.94 14.48 -1.21
C TRP A 339 -9.41 15.78 -0.61
N GLU A 340 -8.68 16.56 -1.39
CA GLU A 340 -8.08 17.81 -0.97
C GLU A 340 -9.11 18.95 -0.85
N THR A 341 -10.19 18.90 -1.63
CA THR A 341 -11.23 19.93 -1.60
C THR A 341 -12.39 19.63 -0.65
N ASP A 342 -12.72 18.35 -0.46
CA ASP A 342 -13.93 17.90 0.23
C ASP A 342 -13.66 16.91 1.38
N GLY A 343 -12.41 16.48 1.56
CA GLY A 343 -11.98 15.48 2.54
C GLY A 343 -12.05 14.05 1.99
N PHE A 344 -11.18 13.18 2.52
CA PHE A 344 -11.23 11.75 2.23
C PHE A 344 -12.41 11.12 2.99
N LYS A 345 -13.36 10.54 2.24
CA LYS A 345 -14.63 10.05 2.79
C LYS A 345 -14.76 8.54 2.63
N ASP A 346 -15.49 7.92 3.55
CA ASP A 346 -15.97 6.56 3.40
C ASP A 346 -16.93 6.49 2.21
N PRO A 347 -16.68 5.64 1.20
CA PRO A 347 -17.52 5.57 0.01
C PRO A 347 -18.91 4.98 0.27
N THR A 348 -19.10 4.28 1.37
CA THR A 348 -20.37 3.66 1.79
C THR A 348 -21.20 4.61 2.65
N THR A 349 -20.57 5.25 3.63
CA THR A 349 -21.30 6.08 4.62
C THR A 349 -21.23 7.58 4.34
N ALA A 350 -20.36 8.01 3.43
CA ALA A 350 -20.00 9.40 3.17
C ALA A 350 -19.41 10.16 4.37
N ALA A 351 -19.09 9.45 5.48
CA ALA A 351 -18.43 10.03 6.63
C ALA A 351 -17.02 10.50 6.24
N VAL A 352 -16.61 11.69 6.71
CA VAL A 352 -15.25 12.18 6.52
C VAL A 352 -14.32 11.35 7.41
N LEU A 353 -13.41 10.61 6.78
CA LEU A 353 -12.37 9.83 7.44
C LEU A 353 -11.16 10.71 7.75
N VAL A 354 -10.72 11.53 6.79
CA VAL A 354 -9.63 12.48 6.96
C VAL A 354 -10.01 13.82 6.34
N ASN A 355 -9.95 14.89 7.13
CA ASN A 355 -10.28 16.25 6.68
C ASN A 355 -9.04 16.98 6.12
N LEU A 356 -8.54 16.51 4.98
CA LEU A 356 -7.40 17.11 4.28
C LEU A 356 -7.53 18.61 4.01
N PRO A 357 -8.71 19.14 3.59
CA PRO A 357 -8.85 20.59 3.42
C PRO A 357 -8.58 21.37 4.70
N ALA A 358 -9.04 20.86 5.85
CA ALA A 358 -8.76 21.49 7.15
C ALA A 358 -7.31 21.33 7.60
N MET A 359 -6.63 20.28 7.13
CA MET A 359 -5.21 20.04 7.36
C MET A 359 -4.30 20.82 6.41
N GLY A 360 -4.86 21.54 5.43
CA GLY A 360 -4.12 22.44 4.55
C GLY A 360 -3.82 21.91 3.15
N ALA A 361 -4.52 20.86 2.71
CA ALA A 361 -4.38 20.34 1.35
C ALA A 361 -4.74 21.38 0.27
N ASP A 362 -4.10 21.29 -0.88
CA ASP A 362 -4.28 22.19 -2.01
C ASP A 362 -4.11 21.45 -3.35
N PRO A 363 -5.20 21.24 -4.13
CA PRO A 363 -5.16 20.43 -5.35
C PRO A 363 -4.27 20.97 -6.47
N CYS A 364 -3.70 22.16 -6.30
CA CYS A 364 -2.73 22.73 -7.23
C CYS A 364 -1.33 22.85 -6.63
N LYS A 365 -1.05 22.24 -5.48
CA LYS A 365 0.24 22.28 -4.82
C LYS A 365 0.49 21.00 -4.03
N LYS A 366 1.42 20.19 -4.54
CA LYS A 366 1.77 18.89 -3.97
C LYS A 366 1.93 18.93 -2.45
N ASP A 367 1.23 18.03 -1.78
CA ASP A 367 1.19 17.85 -0.35
C ASP A 367 1.88 16.54 0.10
N LEU A 368 2.44 16.56 1.31
CA LEU A 368 3.08 15.41 1.93
C LEU A 368 2.68 15.33 3.40
N TYR A 369 1.90 14.32 3.74
CA TYR A 369 1.42 14.08 5.10
C TYR A 369 2.31 13.11 5.87
N ILE A 370 2.74 13.51 7.07
CA ILE A 370 3.62 12.72 7.92
C ILE A 370 3.05 12.71 9.34
N GLU A 371 2.71 11.54 9.84
CA GLU A 371 2.36 11.32 11.25
C GLU A 371 3.60 10.94 12.04
N ILE A 372 3.82 11.61 13.17
CA ILE A 372 4.98 11.39 14.03
C ILE A 372 4.55 11.02 15.43
N ASP A 373 4.90 9.81 15.83
CA ASP A 373 4.82 9.33 17.21
C ASP A 373 6.20 9.19 17.84
N LEU A 374 6.24 8.95 19.15
CA LEU A 374 7.49 8.95 19.90
C LEU A 374 7.55 7.88 20.99
N MET A 375 8.76 7.47 21.32
CA MET A 375 9.06 6.71 22.52
C MET A 375 9.44 7.62 23.70
N GLN A 376 9.19 7.15 24.92
CA GLN A 376 9.63 7.81 26.15
C GLN A 376 10.08 6.82 27.22
N GLU A 377 11.19 7.13 27.87
CA GLU A 377 11.62 6.50 29.12
C GLU A 377 11.10 7.32 30.31
N PHE A 378 10.39 6.65 31.21
CA PHE A 378 9.76 7.25 32.40
C PHE A 378 10.50 6.94 33.69
N LEU A 379 11.48 6.02 33.66
CA LEU A 379 12.35 5.69 34.79
C LEU A 379 13.76 6.25 34.53
N ASP A 380 14.57 6.40 35.58
CA ASP A 380 15.97 6.73 35.37
C ASP A 380 16.65 5.54 34.67
N ASP A 381 17.34 5.79 33.56
CA ASP A 381 18.16 4.78 32.91
C ASP A 381 19.51 4.60 33.64
N SER A 382 20.41 3.76 33.13
CA SER A 382 21.73 3.56 33.73
C SER A 382 22.59 4.83 33.75
N ASP A 383 22.26 5.81 32.92
CA ASP A 383 22.94 7.11 32.83
C ASP A 383 22.25 8.20 33.69
N GLY A 384 21.15 7.86 34.37
CA GLY A 384 20.45 8.73 35.32
C GLY A 384 19.59 9.82 34.66
N THR A 385 19.14 9.62 33.42
CA THR A 385 18.35 10.61 32.69
C THR A 385 17.04 10.03 32.18
N HIS A 386 15.92 10.61 32.61
CA HIS A 386 14.66 10.50 31.87
C HIS A 386 14.78 11.25 30.55
N HIS A 387 14.42 10.60 29.44
CA HIS A 387 14.42 11.23 28.11
C HIS A 387 13.15 10.88 27.34
N GLN A 388 12.83 11.78 26.42
CA GLN A 388 11.67 11.67 25.55
C GLN A 388 12.14 11.92 24.12
N HIS A 389 11.85 11.00 23.21
CA HIS A 389 12.19 11.11 21.78
C HIS A 389 11.25 12.06 21.04
N LYS A 390 10.94 13.20 21.66
CA LYS A 390 10.07 14.22 21.09
C LYS A 390 10.80 14.91 19.93
N PRO A 391 10.18 15.04 18.74
CA PRO A 391 10.76 15.80 17.65
C PRO A 391 10.91 17.27 18.07
N LYS A 392 12.07 17.85 17.77
CA LYS A 392 12.34 19.28 17.99
C LYS A 392 11.65 20.08 16.90
N LYS A 393 10.92 21.13 17.27
CA LYS A 393 10.24 22.01 16.31
C LYS A 393 11.20 22.55 15.23
N ASP A 394 12.36 23.06 15.63
CA ASP A 394 13.37 23.54 14.68
C ASP A 394 13.83 22.47 13.66
N ALA A 395 13.80 21.19 14.06
CA ALA A 395 14.15 20.09 13.16
C ALA A 395 13.05 19.89 12.10
N LEU A 396 11.78 19.90 12.52
CA LEU A 396 10.63 19.84 11.60
C LEU A 396 10.62 21.05 10.66
N ASP A 397 10.92 22.26 11.17
CA ASP A 397 11.03 23.47 10.34
C ASP A 397 12.11 23.31 9.25
N MET A 398 13.29 22.77 9.60
CA MET A 398 14.36 22.51 8.64
C MET A 398 13.93 21.54 7.52
N VAL A 399 13.22 20.46 7.88
CA VAL A 399 12.68 19.50 6.91
C VAL A 399 11.57 20.13 6.06
N GLY A 400 10.64 20.84 6.68
CA GLY A 400 9.56 21.56 5.99
C GLY A 400 10.10 22.59 4.99
N PHE A 401 11.13 23.35 5.36
CA PHE A 401 11.80 24.26 4.43
C PHE A 401 12.55 23.55 3.30
N ALA A 402 13.08 22.34 3.52
CA ALA A 402 13.71 21.57 2.45
C ALA A 402 12.69 21.18 1.36
N PHE A 403 11.51 20.71 1.76
CA PHE A 403 10.43 20.37 0.83
C PHE A 403 9.78 21.60 0.19
N LYS A 404 9.52 22.65 0.98
CA LYS A 404 8.95 23.90 0.49
C LYS A 404 9.80 24.58 -0.58
N ASN A 405 11.13 24.43 -0.52
CA ASN A 405 12.06 25.01 -1.48
C ASN A 405 12.55 23.99 -2.53
N ALA A 406 11.97 22.78 -2.58
CA ALA A 406 12.34 21.79 -3.57
C ALA A 406 11.99 22.30 -4.98
N PRO A 407 12.80 22.00 -6.01
CA PRO A 407 12.55 22.41 -7.39
C PRO A 407 11.47 21.53 -8.05
N VAL A 408 10.30 21.48 -7.41
CA VAL A 408 9.17 20.66 -7.83
C VAL A 408 8.08 21.58 -8.34
N HIS A 409 7.78 21.48 -9.63
CA HIS A 409 6.78 22.33 -10.27
C HIS A 409 5.37 21.92 -9.90
N ASN A 410 4.50 22.94 -9.81
CA ASN A 410 3.08 22.79 -9.50
C ASN A 410 2.23 23.33 -10.66
N PRO A 411 1.03 22.76 -10.89
CA PRO A 411 0.12 23.26 -11.91
C PRO A 411 -0.37 24.67 -11.55
N LYS A 412 -0.84 25.41 -12.55
CA LYS A 412 -1.39 26.75 -12.33
C LYS A 412 -2.81 26.67 -11.79
N ARG A 413 -3.18 27.58 -10.91
CA ARG A 413 -4.53 27.69 -10.33
C ARG A 413 -5.48 28.43 -11.25
N SER A 414 -6.70 27.93 -11.43
CA SER A 414 -7.73 28.57 -12.26
C SER A 414 -8.04 30.01 -11.83
N LEU A 415 -8.28 30.87 -12.82
CA LEU A 415 -8.68 32.27 -12.61
C LEU A 415 -10.10 32.41 -12.04
N THR A 416 -10.93 31.37 -12.19
CA THR A 416 -12.37 31.41 -11.86
C THR A 416 -12.74 30.50 -10.70
N ASP A 417 -11.90 29.51 -10.36
CA ASP A 417 -12.16 28.56 -9.29
C ASP A 417 -10.87 28.27 -8.50
N PRO A 418 -10.73 28.75 -7.26
CA PRO A 418 -9.51 28.55 -6.48
C PRO A 418 -9.26 27.09 -6.09
N LYS A 419 -10.26 26.21 -6.24
CA LYS A 419 -10.14 24.76 -5.95
C LYS A 419 -9.77 23.93 -7.18
N LYS A 420 -9.45 24.56 -8.31
CA LYS A 420 -9.14 23.85 -9.56
C LYS A 420 -7.88 24.37 -10.20
N CYS A 421 -7.20 23.49 -10.91
CA CYS A 421 -6.03 23.83 -11.69
C CYS A 421 -6.40 24.00 -13.16
N ASP A 422 -5.72 24.93 -13.82
CA ASP A 422 -5.94 25.30 -15.22
C ASP A 422 -4.60 25.79 -15.82
N PRO A 423 -4.11 25.22 -16.93
CA PRO A 423 -2.87 25.66 -17.58
C PRO A 423 -2.80 27.16 -17.94
N SER A 424 -3.97 27.80 -18.13
CA SER A 424 -4.13 29.24 -18.40
C SER A 424 -4.20 30.11 -17.13
N GLY A 425 -4.13 29.48 -15.96
CA GLY A 425 -4.28 30.08 -14.64
C GLY A 425 -3.09 30.88 -14.12
N THR A 426 -3.13 31.22 -12.83
CA THR A 426 -2.04 31.88 -12.12
C THR A 426 -1.00 30.86 -11.62
N PRO A 427 0.30 31.17 -11.70
CA PRO A 427 1.35 30.30 -11.15
C PRO A 427 1.15 30.00 -9.67
N VAL A 428 1.31 28.73 -9.30
CA VAL A 428 1.47 28.29 -7.91
C VAL A 428 2.96 28.15 -7.63
N PRO A 429 3.48 28.59 -6.47
CA PRO A 429 4.90 28.47 -6.15
C PRO A 429 5.40 27.02 -6.22
N ASP A 430 6.60 26.83 -6.75
CA ASP A 430 7.30 25.55 -6.70
C ASP A 430 7.51 25.07 -5.25
N GLY A 431 7.73 23.77 -5.10
CA GLY A 431 7.96 23.08 -3.84
C GLY A 431 6.76 22.27 -3.36
N ILE A 432 6.99 21.52 -2.29
CA ILE A 432 6.02 20.61 -1.68
C ILE A 432 5.58 21.19 -0.33
N ASN A 433 4.27 21.17 -0.06
CA ASN A 433 3.71 21.45 1.25
C ASN A 433 3.83 20.21 2.13
N VAL A 434 4.49 20.32 3.29
CA VAL A 434 4.57 19.19 4.24
C VAL A 434 3.68 19.48 5.42
N HIS A 435 2.93 18.47 5.85
CA HIS A 435 2.00 18.52 6.96
C HIS A 435 2.39 17.46 7.99
N PHE A 436 3.06 17.90 9.06
CA PHE A 436 3.42 17.10 10.21
C PHE A 436 2.25 17.01 11.19
N ASP A 437 1.71 15.81 11.37
CA ASP A 437 0.83 15.49 12.47
C ASP A 437 1.65 15.00 13.66
N VAL A 438 1.81 15.87 14.65
CA VAL A 438 2.50 15.59 15.93
C VAL A 438 1.53 15.61 17.11
N GLY A 439 0.22 15.58 16.84
CA GLY A 439 -0.81 15.80 17.84
C GLY A 439 -0.56 17.07 18.64
N ASN A 440 -0.57 16.95 19.96
CA ASN A 440 -0.47 18.09 20.88
C ASN A 440 0.95 18.29 21.43
N ILE A 441 1.94 17.47 21.05
CA ILE A 441 3.24 17.47 21.75
C ILE A 441 4.02 18.77 21.53
N LEU A 442 3.73 19.53 20.47
CA LEU A 442 4.32 20.84 20.17
C LEU A 442 3.36 22.02 20.36
N ASP A 443 2.17 21.79 20.96
CA ASP A 443 1.22 22.86 21.24
C ASP A 443 1.86 23.86 22.23
N GLY A 444 2.01 25.13 21.81
CA GLY A 444 2.65 26.18 22.60
C GLY A 444 4.12 26.47 22.26
N GLU A 445 4.76 25.64 21.42
CA GLU A 445 6.07 25.94 20.82
C GLU A 445 5.95 26.70 19.48
N THR A 446 4.73 26.84 18.97
CA THR A 446 4.42 27.61 17.76
C THR A 446 4.30 29.10 18.09
N THR A 447 4.98 29.96 17.33
CA THR A 447 5.00 31.41 17.59
C THR A 447 3.69 32.05 17.16
N ALA A 448 2.78 32.28 18.09
CA ALA A 448 1.64 33.19 17.87
C ALA A 448 2.17 34.57 17.38
N PRO A 449 1.55 35.19 16.36
CA PRO A 449 0.18 34.98 15.88
C PRO A 449 0.04 34.12 14.60
N TYR A 450 1.13 33.60 14.03
CA TYR A 450 1.06 32.86 12.77
C TYR A 450 1.02 31.35 13.04
N PRO A 451 0.07 30.60 12.46
CA PRO A 451 0.11 29.15 12.51
C PRO A 451 1.43 28.66 11.91
N ASP A 452 1.97 27.61 12.51
CA ASP A 452 3.15 26.95 11.98
C ASP A 452 2.88 26.47 10.54
N PRO A 453 3.76 26.77 9.57
CA PRO A 453 3.49 26.46 8.17
C PRO A 453 3.63 24.98 7.82
N PHE A 454 4.13 24.13 8.73
CA PHE A 454 4.40 22.72 8.48
C PHE A 454 3.70 21.78 9.46
N ILE A 455 3.23 22.26 10.61
CA ILE A 455 2.52 21.44 11.60
C ILE A 455 1.01 21.57 11.40
N ILE A 456 0.29 20.44 11.39
CA ILE A 456 -1.17 20.44 11.33
C ILE A 456 -1.73 21.24 12.53
N PRO A 457 -2.52 22.31 12.30
CA PRO A 457 -2.91 23.23 13.36
C PRO A 457 -3.70 22.58 14.49
N ALA A 458 -3.51 23.09 15.71
CA ALA A 458 -4.16 22.52 16.89
C ALA A 458 -5.70 22.58 16.89
N THR A 459 -6.25 23.48 16.08
CA THR A 459 -7.68 23.67 15.87
C THR A 459 -8.32 22.61 14.97
N VAL A 460 -7.52 21.80 14.27
CA VAL A 460 -8.01 20.76 13.35
C VAL A 460 -8.33 19.49 14.13
N SER A 461 -9.55 18.99 13.99
CA SER A 461 -9.97 17.69 14.52
C SER A 461 -9.38 16.56 13.68
N GLY A 462 -9.04 15.42 14.30
CA GLY A 462 -8.50 14.25 13.59
C GLY A 462 -6.96 14.23 13.46
N ARG A 463 -6.27 15.00 14.30
CA ARG A 463 -4.84 14.78 14.59
C ARG A 463 -4.71 13.48 15.39
N GLU A 464 -3.88 12.57 14.91
CA GLU A 464 -3.62 11.28 15.55
C GLU A 464 -2.18 11.14 16.05
N GLY A 465 -1.23 11.89 15.50
CA GLY A 465 0.18 11.77 15.90
C GLY A 465 0.46 12.25 17.34
N GLY A 466 1.72 12.15 17.73
CA GLY A 466 2.20 12.57 19.04
C GLY A 466 1.86 11.59 20.17
N ASP A 467 1.47 10.36 19.86
CA ASP A 467 1.25 9.33 20.85
C ASP A 467 2.57 8.85 21.45
N ILE A 468 2.57 8.63 22.77
CA ILE A 468 3.76 8.27 23.53
C ILE A 468 3.78 6.77 23.79
N PHE A 469 4.74 6.08 23.17
CA PHE A 469 5.02 4.68 23.42
C PHE A 469 6.04 4.50 24.55
N ASN A 470 5.68 3.81 25.61
CA ASN A 470 6.58 3.58 26.74
C ASN A 470 7.73 2.64 26.34
N GLU A 471 8.97 3.07 26.51
CA GLU A 471 10.17 2.27 26.22
C GLU A 471 10.23 0.97 27.01
N ARG A 472 9.53 0.90 28.15
CA ARG A 472 9.43 -0.28 29.02
C ARG A 472 8.20 -1.15 28.78
N SER A 473 7.48 -0.93 27.68
CA SER A 473 6.41 -1.83 27.26
C SER A 473 6.94 -3.26 27.02
N ARG A 474 6.05 -4.25 27.06
CA ARG A 474 6.40 -5.64 26.74
C ARG A 474 6.93 -5.84 25.31
N ALA A 475 6.65 -4.92 24.40
CA ALA A 475 7.12 -5.00 23.02
C ALA A 475 8.58 -4.55 22.87
N SER A 476 9.06 -3.70 23.78
CA SER A 476 10.36 -3.01 23.70
C SER A 476 11.28 -3.30 24.89
N TYR A 477 10.82 -4.05 25.90
CA TYR A 477 11.56 -4.31 27.14
C TYR A 477 11.05 -5.52 27.94
N CYS A 478 11.97 -6.20 28.62
CA CYS A 478 11.68 -7.21 29.65
C CYS A 478 12.85 -7.37 30.65
N THR A 479 12.58 -7.91 31.84
CA THR A 479 13.57 -8.02 32.94
C THR A 479 14.22 -9.40 33.08
N SER A 480 13.61 -10.49 32.57
CA SER A 480 14.19 -11.83 32.66
C SER A 480 13.97 -12.67 31.40
N PHE A 481 14.94 -13.56 31.15
CA PHE A 481 14.89 -14.60 30.12
C PHE A 481 13.85 -15.71 30.41
N SER A 482 13.17 -15.66 31.55
CA SER A 482 12.37 -16.77 32.11
C SER A 482 10.88 -16.72 31.78
N LEU A 483 10.45 -15.76 30.95
CA LEU A 483 9.14 -15.80 30.31
C LEU A 483 9.39 -16.12 28.83
N ASP A 484 8.76 -17.19 28.34
CA ASP A 484 8.89 -17.63 26.95
C ASP A 484 8.69 -16.43 26.00
N ASN A 485 9.79 -15.98 25.39
CA ASN A 485 9.93 -14.89 24.41
C ASN A 485 10.26 -13.46 24.92
N CYS A 486 11.15 -13.28 25.90
CA CYS A 486 11.78 -11.98 26.15
C CYS A 486 12.81 -11.63 25.04
N LEU A 487 12.44 -10.72 24.12
CA LEU A 487 13.32 -10.30 23.00
C LEU A 487 14.44 -9.34 23.43
N PHE A 488 14.17 -8.46 24.39
CA PHE A 488 15.02 -7.32 24.77
C PHE A 488 15.28 -7.26 26.29
N PRO A 489 16.01 -8.23 26.84
CA PRO A 489 16.29 -8.29 28.27
C PRO A 489 17.15 -7.10 28.70
N ASN A 490 16.66 -6.33 29.67
CA ASN A 490 17.35 -5.19 30.29
C ASN A 490 17.81 -4.08 29.32
N GLN A 491 17.14 -3.96 28.16
CA GLN A 491 17.45 -2.94 27.15
C GLN A 491 16.15 -2.23 26.75
N PRO A 492 15.73 -1.18 27.48
CA PRO A 492 14.48 -0.48 27.19
C PRO A 492 14.53 0.21 25.83
N GLY A 493 13.37 0.34 25.19
CA GLY A 493 13.19 1.11 23.96
C GLY A 493 13.68 0.44 22.67
N LEU A 494 14.03 -0.85 22.70
CA LEU A 494 14.48 -1.54 21.49
C LEU A 494 13.34 -1.82 20.52
N LEU A 495 13.60 -1.52 19.25
CA LEU A 495 12.66 -1.73 18.15
C LEU A 495 13.24 -2.72 17.12
N SER A 496 12.54 -3.84 16.89
CA SER A 496 12.87 -4.71 15.75
C SER A 496 12.25 -4.21 14.46
N TRP A 497 13.07 -4.07 13.41
CA TRP A 497 12.57 -3.69 12.08
C TRP A 497 12.24 -4.92 11.23
N LYS A 498 11.07 -5.05 10.61
CA LYS A 498 9.89 -4.15 10.63
C LYS A 498 8.76 -4.64 11.56
N LEU A 499 8.83 -5.88 12.02
CA LEU A 499 7.74 -6.50 12.79
C LEU A 499 7.44 -5.77 14.11
N GLY A 500 8.46 -5.27 14.81
CA GLY A 500 8.27 -4.47 16.02
C GLY A 500 7.54 -3.16 15.76
N LEU A 501 7.89 -2.45 14.68
CA LEU A 501 7.18 -1.22 14.29
C LEU A 501 5.72 -1.52 13.97
N ARG A 502 5.46 -2.59 13.21
CA ARG A 502 4.09 -3.03 12.90
C ARG A 502 3.28 -3.33 14.16
N PHE A 503 3.89 -4.02 15.13
CA PHE A 503 3.24 -4.29 16.41
C PHE A 503 2.85 -2.99 17.13
N ILE A 504 3.72 -1.96 17.12
CA ILE A 504 3.43 -0.66 17.74
C ILE A 504 2.27 0.02 17.02
N LYS A 505 2.31 0.13 15.68
CA LYS A 505 1.21 0.72 14.87
C LYS A 505 -0.14 0.09 15.19
N GLU A 506 -0.18 -1.24 15.26
CA GLU A 506 -1.39 -2.02 15.53
C GLU A 506 -1.74 -2.13 17.03
N SER A 507 -0.92 -1.58 17.93
CA SER A 507 -1.21 -1.56 19.38
C SER A 507 -2.21 -0.47 19.73
N LEU A 508 -2.97 -0.69 20.80
CA LEU A 508 -3.85 0.34 21.35
C LEU A 508 -3.06 1.33 22.20
N VAL A 509 -3.37 2.61 22.06
CA VAL A 509 -2.79 3.69 22.86
C VAL A 509 -3.37 3.62 24.28
N PRO A 510 -2.53 3.55 25.34
CA PRO A 510 -3.01 3.51 26.71
C PRO A 510 -3.54 4.88 27.16
N ALA A 511 -4.50 4.90 28.10
CA ALA A 511 -5.00 6.14 28.69
C ALA A 511 -3.98 6.88 29.56
N ASP A 512 -2.94 6.17 30.00
CA ASP A 512 -1.78 6.71 30.69
C ASP A 512 -0.53 5.97 30.19
N PRO A 513 0.36 6.63 29.41
CA PRO A 513 1.54 6.00 28.85
C PRO A 513 2.60 5.63 29.89
N GLN A 514 2.59 6.24 31.09
CA GLN A 514 3.52 5.88 32.15
C GLN A 514 3.11 4.57 32.85
N ASN A 515 1.81 4.33 32.98
CA ASN A 515 1.27 3.14 33.63
C ASN A 515 1.06 1.98 32.64
N LEU A 516 1.97 0.99 32.65
CA LEU A 516 1.90 -0.20 31.79
C LEU A 516 0.65 -1.09 32.00
N SER A 517 -0.14 -0.86 33.05
CA SER A 517 -1.41 -1.53 33.31
C SER A 517 -2.64 -0.69 32.94
N SER A 518 -2.43 0.51 32.42
CA SER A 518 -3.50 1.42 32.01
C SER A 518 -4.37 0.79 30.92
N PRO A 519 -5.70 0.93 30.99
CA PRO A 519 -6.57 0.49 29.90
C PRO A 519 -6.29 1.32 28.63
N PRO A 520 -6.68 0.82 27.45
CA PRO A 520 -6.72 1.62 26.22
C PRO A 520 -7.53 2.91 26.36
N LEU A 521 -7.17 3.93 25.59
CA LEU A 521 -8.02 5.11 25.38
C LEU A 521 -9.41 4.70 24.89
N THR A 522 -10.44 5.48 25.25
CA THR A 522 -11.81 5.28 24.80
C THR A 522 -12.26 6.49 23.97
N PRO A 523 -12.74 6.29 22.72
CA PRO A 523 -12.78 5.02 21.99
C PRO A 523 -11.39 4.44 21.73
N ASN A 524 -11.32 3.12 21.51
CA ASN A 524 -10.06 2.43 21.22
C ASN A 524 -9.33 3.14 20.06
N LYS A 525 -8.14 3.64 20.35
CA LYS A 525 -7.25 4.31 19.39
C LYS A 525 -6.01 3.45 19.17
N HIS A 526 -5.61 3.27 17.93
CA HIS A 526 -4.31 2.71 17.55
C HIS A 526 -3.28 3.82 17.36
N TYR A 527 -1.99 3.53 17.53
CA TYR A 527 -0.91 4.50 17.24
C TYR A 527 -0.92 4.96 15.78
N PHE A 528 -1.42 4.12 14.86
CA PHE A 528 -1.64 4.54 13.48
C PHE A 528 -2.93 3.93 12.93
N SER A 529 -3.92 4.75 12.57
CA SER A 529 -5.18 4.25 11.99
C SER A 529 -5.01 3.79 10.53
N SER A 530 -4.72 2.50 10.37
CA SER A 530 -4.42 1.86 9.07
C SER A 530 -5.58 1.78 8.06
N ASP A 531 -6.79 2.18 8.42
CA ASP A 531 -7.97 2.08 7.54
C ASP A 531 -8.06 3.25 6.55
N ALA A 532 -7.82 4.47 7.00
CA ALA A 532 -7.86 5.66 6.17
C ALA A 532 -6.49 6.33 5.97
N ARG A 533 -5.63 6.32 6.99
CA ARG A 533 -4.36 7.05 6.94
C ARG A 533 -3.28 6.33 6.15
N ASP A 534 -3.31 5.01 6.03
CA ASP A 534 -2.33 4.24 5.23
C ASP A 534 -2.28 4.68 3.75
N ALA A 535 -3.34 5.30 3.22
CA ALA A 535 -3.40 5.82 1.86
C ALA A 535 -2.78 7.21 1.69
N ILE A 536 -2.57 7.95 2.78
CA ILE A 536 -2.27 9.40 2.77
C ILE A 536 -0.99 9.69 3.56
N PHE A 537 -0.89 9.18 4.78
CA PHE A 537 0.17 9.51 5.73
C PHE A 537 1.34 8.54 5.62
N ARG A 538 2.52 9.11 5.72
CA ARG A 538 3.74 8.38 6.09
C ARG A 538 3.84 8.36 7.60
N TYR A 539 4.15 7.21 8.18
CA TYR A 539 4.30 7.05 9.62
C TYR A 539 5.77 7.08 10.02
N VAL A 540 6.13 7.97 10.93
CA VAL A 540 7.47 8.09 11.50
C VAL A 540 7.40 7.87 13.00
N LEU A 541 8.14 6.89 13.50
CA LEU A 541 8.32 6.72 14.95
C LEU A 541 9.69 7.23 15.37
N PHE A 542 9.72 8.24 16.23
CA PHE A 542 10.93 8.64 16.95
C PHE A 542 11.14 7.66 18.11
N ALA A 543 11.90 6.61 17.86
CA ALA A 543 12.16 5.51 18.78
C ALA A 543 13.53 5.66 19.46
N HIS A 544 13.79 4.83 20.49
CA HIS A 544 15.08 4.84 21.17
C HIS A 544 16.20 4.27 20.29
N ALA A 545 16.17 2.96 20.00
CA ALA A 545 17.21 2.31 19.21
C ALA A 545 16.67 1.13 18.40
N LEU A 546 17.28 0.90 17.23
CA LEU A 546 17.05 -0.32 16.47
C LEU A 546 17.73 -1.52 17.14
N ALA A 547 17.00 -2.63 17.23
CA ALA A 547 17.54 -3.91 17.63
C ALA A 547 18.37 -4.51 16.50
N ILE A 548 19.67 -4.70 16.76
CA ILE A 548 20.60 -5.39 15.87
C ILE A 548 20.95 -6.75 16.45
N LYS A 549 21.05 -7.79 15.62
CA LYS A 549 21.57 -9.08 16.08
C LYS A 549 23.05 -8.91 16.43
N ALA A 550 23.43 -9.27 17.64
CA ALA A 550 24.82 -9.39 18.04
C ALA A 550 25.44 -10.51 17.22
N LEU A 551 26.49 -10.20 16.44
CA LEU A 551 27.28 -11.19 15.71
C LEU A 551 28.71 -11.18 16.28
N ASP A 552 29.31 -12.35 16.42
CA ASP A 552 30.72 -12.49 16.75
C ASP A 552 31.60 -12.15 15.54
N ASP A 553 32.92 -12.16 15.73
CA ASP A 553 33.90 -11.84 14.68
C ASP A 553 33.86 -12.82 13.48
N THR A 554 33.13 -13.94 13.60
CA THR A 554 32.90 -14.92 12.53
C THR A 554 31.55 -14.75 11.84
N GLY A 555 30.78 -13.72 12.22
CA GLY A 555 29.45 -13.44 11.70
C GLY A 555 28.36 -14.36 12.24
N GLN A 556 28.65 -15.14 13.28
CA GLN A 556 27.65 -15.98 13.95
C GLN A 556 26.96 -15.20 15.06
N PRO A 557 25.67 -15.44 15.36
CA PRO A 557 24.99 -14.82 16.48
C PRO A 557 25.79 -14.99 17.79
N ILE A 558 26.04 -13.90 18.53
CA ILE A 558 26.66 -14.00 19.85
C ILE A 558 25.65 -14.64 20.80
N HIS A 559 25.96 -15.85 21.24
CA HIS A 559 25.19 -16.59 22.22
C HIS A 559 25.53 -16.08 23.64
N TRP A 560 24.59 -15.41 24.29
CA TRP A 560 24.73 -15.04 25.72
C TRP A 560 24.32 -16.24 26.58
N PRO A 561 24.95 -16.49 27.74
CA PRO A 561 24.61 -17.66 28.56
C PRO A 561 23.18 -17.53 29.14
N GLY A 562 22.20 -18.12 28.44
CA GLY A 562 20.79 -18.19 28.83
C GLY A 562 19.96 -19.02 27.83
N PRO A 563 18.86 -19.67 28.26
CA PRO A 563 18.16 -20.67 27.45
C PRO A 563 17.28 -20.13 26.31
N ASN A 564 17.18 -18.81 26.10
CA ASN A 564 16.37 -18.18 25.04
C ASN A 564 17.19 -17.11 24.31
N ASP A 565 17.72 -17.50 23.15
CA ASP A 565 18.98 -17.02 22.59
C ASP A 565 18.78 -16.29 21.25
N LEU A 566 18.21 -15.09 21.31
CA LEU A 566 18.01 -14.25 20.11
C LEU A 566 19.01 -13.09 19.98
N GLY A 567 19.80 -12.80 21.03
CA GLY A 567 21.01 -11.98 20.96
C GLY A 567 20.84 -10.57 20.37
N PHE A 568 19.78 -9.83 20.68
CA PHE A 568 19.61 -8.46 20.17
C PHE A 568 20.29 -7.42 21.09
N LEU A 569 21.00 -6.48 20.47
CA LEU A 569 21.62 -5.32 21.12
C LEU A 569 21.08 -4.02 20.54
N ALA A 570 21.21 -2.93 21.30
CA ALA A 570 20.93 -1.58 20.81
C ALA A 570 21.97 -1.13 19.77
N GLY A 571 21.51 -0.84 18.56
CA GLY A 571 22.34 -0.26 17.50
C GLY A 571 22.43 1.26 17.61
N SER A 572 23.61 1.82 17.31
CA SER A 572 23.80 3.26 17.06
C SER A 572 23.55 3.59 15.60
N ILE A 573 22.32 3.28 15.14
CA ILE A 573 21.84 3.55 13.78
C ILE A 573 20.90 4.74 13.88
N SER A 574 21.08 5.79 13.08
CA SER A 574 20.28 7.01 13.18
C SER A 574 18.81 6.82 12.83
N GLY A 575 18.50 5.98 11.85
CA GLY A 575 17.15 5.70 11.42
C GLY A 575 17.05 4.52 10.46
N ARG A 576 15.83 4.19 10.05
CA ARG A 576 15.55 3.22 9.01
C ARG A 576 14.16 3.46 8.40
N ALA A 577 14.04 3.28 7.10
CA ALA A 577 12.79 3.43 6.38
C ALA A 577 12.51 2.28 5.40
N ASP A 578 11.25 2.20 4.98
CA ASP A 578 10.91 1.48 3.76
C ASP A 578 11.53 2.14 2.52
N LEU A 579 11.86 1.34 1.51
CA LEU A 579 12.41 1.82 0.24
C LEU A 579 11.78 1.09 -0.97
N PRO A 580 10.77 1.69 -1.62
CA PRO A 580 9.87 2.71 -1.05
C PRO A 580 8.90 2.09 -0.03
N GLY A 581 8.10 2.90 0.62
CA GLY A 581 6.96 2.48 1.44
C GLY A 581 6.38 3.67 2.18
N SER A 582 5.79 3.48 3.36
CA SER A 582 5.19 4.56 4.15
C SER A 582 5.74 4.66 5.56
N ASP A 583 6.57 3.70 5.99
CA ASP A 583 7.06 3.64 7.36
C ASP A 583 8.53 4.06 7.47
N ALA A 584 8.84 4.80 8.52
CA ALA A 584 10.20 5.18 8.89
C ALA A 584 10.37 5.27 10.42
N VAL A 585 11.61 5.17 10.89
CA VAL A 585 11.98 5.38 12.29
C VAL A 585 13.19 6.29 12.40
N VAL A 586 13.19 7.15 13.40
CA VAL A 586 14.34 7.93 13.86
C VAL A 586 14.78 7.36 15.20
N THR A 587 16.03 6.92 15.33
CA THR A 587 16.54 6.16 16.49
C THR A 587 17.85 6.74 17.05
N LEU A 588 17.75 7.84 17.79
CA LEU A 588 18.91 8.57 18.29
C LEU A 588 19.31 8.23 19.74
N GLY A 589 18.67 7.25 20.37
CA GLY A 589 18.91 6.77 21.74
C GLY A 589 20.35 6.38 22.06
N ARG A 590 21.10 5.91 21.06
CA ARG A 590 22.51 5.52 21.19
C ARG A 590 23.49 6.52 20.59
N TRP A 591 23.04 7.75 20.32
CA TRP A 591 23.89 8.83 19.83
C TRP A 591 24.31 9.73 20.99
N HIS A 592 25.61 9.89 21.16
CA HIS A 592 26.18 10.70 22.23
C HIS A 592 26.12 12.19 21.89
N SER A 593 25.78 13.01 22.88
CA SER A 593 25.91 14.47 22.83
C SER A 593 26.31 15.01 24.19
N ASN A 594 27.18 16.02 24.19
CA ASN A 594 27.56 16.75 25.40
C ASN A 594 26.64 17.95 25.67
N THR A 595 25.70 18.24 24.76
CA THR A 595 24.73 19.31 24.93
C THR A 595 23.56 18.82 25.79
N PRO A 596 23.24 19.49 26.91
CA PRO A 596 22.06 19.16 27.70
C PRO A 596 20.78 19.17 26.85
N GLY A 597 19.97 18.12 26.93
CA GLY A 597 18.74 17.97 26.12
C GLY A 597 18.94 17.44 24.69
N ASP A 598 20.18 17.12 24.30
CA ASP A 598 20.48 16.41 23.04
C ASP A 598 20.99 14.98 23.29
N ALA A 599 21.40 14.65 24.52
CA ALA A 599 21.86 13.30 24.87
C ALA A 599 20.72 12.30 24.66
N GLN A 600 21.03 11.19 23.96
CA GLN A 600 20.09 10.11 23.61
C GLN A 600 18.87 10.52 22.76
N VAL A 601 18.61 11.81 22.52
CA VAL A 601 17.47 12.28 21.70
C VAL A 601 17.90 13.01 20.44
N GLY A 602 19.20 13.31 20.31
CA GLY A 602 19.80 13.99 19.18
C GLY A 602 19.59 15.51 19.17
N SER A 603 20.50 16.25 18.55
CA SER A 603 20.33 17.69 18.30
C SER A 603 19.28 17.96 17.23
N LYS A 604 18.77 19.20 17.15
CA LYS A 604 17.84 19.60 16.07
C LYS A 604 18.40 19.33 14.67
N ASN A 605 19.71 19.50 14.49
CA ASN A 605 20.39 19.27 13.22
C ASN A 605 20.41 17.77 12.87
N LEU A 606 20.75 16.92 13.84
CA LEU A 606 20.79 15.48 13.64
C LEU A 606 19.39 14.89 13.42
N GLN A 607 18.40 15.36 14.17
CA GLN A 607 16.99 14.98 13.95
C GLN A 607 16.52 15.40 12.56
N ALA A 608 16.78 16.63 12.11
CA ALA A 608 16.36 17.11 10.79
C ALA A 608 16.99 16.28 9.65
N ALA A 609 18.30 16.02 9.74
CA ALA A 609 19.00 15.31 8.68
C ALA A 609 18.60 13.83 8.62
N THR A 610 18.36 13.22 9.78
CA THR A 610 17.85 11.84 9.86
C THR A 610 16.41 11.78 9.35
N LEU A 611 15.51 12.64 9.83
CA LEU A 611 14.12 12.66 9.40
C LEU A 611 13.98 12.84 7.89
N LEU A 612 14.68 13.82 7.30
CA LEU A 612 14.65 14.02 5.85
C LEU A 612 15.22 12.82 5.09
N HIS A 613 16.31 12.21 5.58
CA HIS A 613 16.92 11.02 4.98
C HIS A 613 15.93 9.86 4.93
N GLU A 614 15.31 9.53 6.07
CA GLU A 614 14.39 8.40 6.17
C GLU A 614 13.10 8.65 5.39
N VAL A 615 12.52 9.85 5.48
CA VAL A 615 11.33 10.21 4.68
C VAL A 615 11.65 10.16 3.19
N ALA A 616 12.84 10.55 2.76
CA ALA A 616 13.22 10.47 1.35
C ALA A 616 13.26 9.05 0.82
N HIS A 617 13.66 8.05 1.61
CA HIS A 617 13.58 6.64 1.19
C HIS A 617 12.15 6.20 0.88
N THR A 618 11.19 6.65 1.69
CA THR A 618 9.77 6.36 1.46
C THR A 618 9.25 6.98 0.15
N LEU A 619 9.95 8.00 -0.37
CA LEU A 619 9.75 8.71 -1.65
C LEU A 619 10.70 8.24 -2.76
N TRP A 620 11.21 6.99 -2.70
CA TRP A 620 12.15 6.43 -3.68
C TRP A 620 13.54 7.09 -3.71
N GLY A 621 13.93 7.78 -2.64
CA GLY A 621 15.28 8.31 -2.48
C GLY A 621 16.32 7.22 -2.27
N TYR A 622 17.43 7.27 -3.01
CA TYR A 622 18.57 6.37 -2.85
C TYR A 622 19.82 7.14 -2.43
N HIS A 623 20.67 6.53 -1.61
CA HIS A 623 21.88 7.16 -1.09
C HIS A 623 22.82 7.71 -2.17
N GLY A 624 22.96 6.95 -3.27
CA GLY A 624 23.78 7.30 -4.44
C GLY A 624 23.00 7.94 -5.59
N GLY A 625 21.77 8.40 -5.31
CA GLY A 625 20.92 9.17 -6.23
C GLY A 625 20.14 8.32 -7.22
N THR A 626 20.63 7.12 -7.50
CA THR A 626 19.98 6.13 -8.34
C THR A 626 19.91 4.79 -7.62
N LEU A 627 19.03 3.91 -8.11
CA LEU A 627 19.07 2.50 -7.78
C LEU A 627 20.46 1.94 -8.13
N ASN A 628 21.17 1.36 -7.15
CA ASN A 628 22.56 0.90 -7.23
C ASN A 628 23.65 1.98 -7.34
N GLY A 629 23.32 3.25 -7.13
CA GLY A 629 24.33 4.30 -7.03
C GLY A 629 25.26 4.07 -5.83
N LEU A 630 26.56 4.34 -6.00
CA LEU A 630 27.53 4.29 -4.91
C LEU A 630 27.17 5.29 -3.80
N ASN A 631 27.37 4.88 -2.55
CA ASN A 631 27.29 5.78 -1.40
C ASN A 631 28.46 6.77 -1.41
N CYS A 632 28.34 7.87 -0.66
CA CYS A 632 29.43 8.80 -0.43
C CYS A 632 29.95 9.52 -1.69
N LYS A 633 29.09 9.70 -2.70
CA LYS A 633 29.43 10.42 -3.93
C LYS A 633 29.73 11.90 -3.64
N PRO A 634 30.93 12.43 -3.95
CA PRO A 634 31.26 13.83 -3.69
C PRO A 634 30.34 14.81 -4.44
N ASN A 635 29.88 14.41 -5.63
CA ASN A 635 29.01 15.20 -6.50
C ASN A 635 27.51 15.08 -6.18
N GLN A 636 27.13 14.41 -5.08
CA GLN A 636 25.74 14.31 -4.67
C GLN A 636 25.52 14.98 -3.31
N GLN A 637 25.24 16.28 -3.34
CA GLN A 637 24.98 17.10 -2.16
C GLN A 637 23.55 16.90 -1.63
N SER A 638 23.30 15.74 -1.03
CA SER A 638 21.97 15.33 -0.55
C SER A 638 22.05 14.75 0.87
N SER A 639 21.00 14.95 1.67
CA SER A 639 20.82 14.29 2.96
C SER A 639 20.74 12.76 2.85
N LEU A 640 20.39 12.21 1.67
CA LEU A 640 20.45 10.78 1.38
C LEU A 640 21.89 10.24 1.31
N ASN A 641 22.85 11.10 1.00
CA ASN A 641 24.24 10.68 0.88
C ASN A 641 24.88 10.61 2.28
N TYR A 642 25.44 9.45 2.61
CA TYR A 642 26.09 9.19 3.91
C TYR A 642 27.19 10.18 4.30
N LEU A 643 27.84 10.87 3.35
CA LEU A 643 28.78 11.95 3.69
C LEU A 643 28.12 13.11 4.44
N TYR A 644 26.82 13.31 4.23
CA TYR A 644 26.04 14.45 4.74
C TYR A 644 24.92 14.04 5.71
N GLN A 645 24.58 12.75 5.83
CA GLN A 645 23.44 12.27 6.63
C GLN A 645 23.44 12.78 8.09
N SER A 646 24.59 12.80 8.77
CA SER A 646 24.69 13.31 10.16
C SER A 646 25.37 14.68 10.26
N ALA A 647 26.16 15.05 9.24
CA ALA A 647 26.92 16.29 9.21
C ALA A 647 26.15 17.47 8.59
N GLY A 648 25.05 17.18 7.87
CA GLY A 648 24.26 18.14 7.11
C GLY A 648 24.98 18.70 5.89
N LEU A 649 24.25 19.54 5.17
CA LEU A 649 24.75 20.32 4.03
C LEU A 649 25.10 21.72 4.55
N LEU A 650 26.40 21.98 4.72
CA LEU A 650 26.86 23.27 5.21
C LEU A 650 26.83 24.31 4.08
N ASP A 651 26.14 25.43 4.28
CA ASP A 651 26.18 26.53 3.31
C ASP A 651 27.53 27.25 3.30
N LEU A 652 27.68 28.25 2.42
CA LEU A 652 28.91 29.03 2.32
C LEU A 652 29.27 29.79 3.61
N ALA A 653 28.33 30.02 4.53
CA ALA A 653 28.59 30.60 5.85
C ALA A 653 28.92 29.52 6.91
N GLY A 654 28.80 28.24 6.57
CA GLY A 654 29.00 27.12 7.49
C GLY A 654 27.74 26.77 8.29
N LYS A 655 26.58 27.32 7.93
CA LYS A 655 25.31 27.00 8.58
C LYS A 655 24.83 25.62 8.12
N PHE A 656 24.33 24.83 9.07
CA PHE A 656 23.74 23.52 8.81
C PHE A 656 22.43 23.64 8.05
N ASN A 657 22.26 22.84 7.00
CA ASN A 657 21.03 22.68 6.25
C ASN A 657 20.78 21.20 5.93
N VAL A 658 19.54 20.89 5.55
CA VAL A 658 19.12 19.59 5.01
C VAL A 658 18.45 19.83 3.67
N ASN A 659 18.71 18.96 2.68
CA ASN A 659 18.15 19.06 1.33
C ASN A 659 18.35 17.72 0.61
N LEU A 660 17.48 17.37 -0.34
CA LEU A 660 17.60 16.16 -1.16
C LEU A 660 18.36 16.38 -2.48
N SER A 661 19.15 17.46 -2.54
CA SER A 661 19.87 17.98 -3.71
C SER A 661 18.94 18.56 -4.79
N GLY A 662 19.11 19.85 -5.11
CA GLY A 662 18.45 20.52 -6.24
C GLY A 662 19.39 20.71 -7.45
N GLN A 663 20.52 20.01 -7.48
CA GLN A 663 21.58 20.24 -8.45
C GLN A 663 22.08 18.93 -9.08
N GLU A 664 21.90 18.81 -10.39
CA GLU A 664 22.65 17.87 -11.22
C GLU A 664 24.05 18.47 -11.44
N LEU A 665 25.08 17.95 -10.78
CA LEU A 665 26.45 18.26 -11.19
C LEU A 665 26.69 17.51 -12.50
N LYS A 666 26.88 18.26 -13.60
CA LYS A 666 27.06 17.67 -14.94
C LYS A 666 28.28 16.75 -14.95
N ALA A 667 28.09 15.51 -15.37
CA ALA A 667 29.19 14.60 -15.67
C ALA A 667 30.10 15.17 -16.77
N PRO A 668 31.40 14.85 -16.76
CA PRO A 668 32.32 15.24 -17.84
C PRO A 668 31.89 14.65 -19.21
N PRO A 669 32.34 15.23 -20.34
CA PRO A 669 31.92 14.82 -21.68
C PRO A 669 32.14 13.33 -22.00
N ALA A 670 31.31 12.80 -22.88
CA ALA A 670 31.13 11.38 -23.25
C ALA A 670 32.34 10.63 -23.87
N THR A 671 33.57 11.10 -23.69
CA THR A 671 34.78 10.33 -24.09
C THR A 671 35.12 9.20 -23.12
N VAL A 672 34.39 9.07 -22.02
CA VAL A 672 34.48 7.97 -21.07
C VAL A 672 33.34 6.99 -21.34
N SER A 673 33.70 5.74 -21.68
CA SER A 673 32.79 4.72 -22.16
C SER A 673 31.91 4.14 -21.04
N SER A 674 30.85 4.86 -20.64
CA SER A 674 29.54 4.35 -20.19
C SER A 674 28.70 5.50 -19.61
N PRO A 675 27.43 5.68 -20.03
CA PRO A 675 26.52 6.62 -19.36
C PRO A 675 26.38 6.23 -17.88
N GLY A 676 26.81 7.10 -16.96
CA GLY A 676 26.73 6.89 -15.52
C GLY A 676 27.95 6.24 -14.84
N ALA A 677 29.06 6.04 -15.56
CA ALA A 677 30.34 5.70 -14.93
C ALA A 677 31.05 6.99 -14.48
N GLU A 678 31.29 7.12 -13.16
CA GLU A 678 32.16 8.15 -12.61
C GLU A 678 33.60 7.88 -13.07
N ASP A 679 34.25 8.88 -13.68
CA ASP A 679 35.65 8.77 -14.09
C ASP A 679 36.55 9.12 -12.91
N GLU A 680 36.93 8.11 -12.13
CA GLU A 680 37.83 8.26 -10.97
C GLU A 680 39.23 8.80 -11.34
N ILE A 681 39.61 8.76 -12.62
CA ILE A 681 40.89 9.31 -13.11
C ILE A 681 40.74 10.80 -13.48
N ALA A 682 39.51 11.26 -13.75
CA ALA A 682 39.18 12.66 -14.02
C ALA A 682 38.69 13.44 -12.79
N LEU A 683 38.94 12.94 -11.57
CA LEU A 683 38.76 13.64 -10.30
C LEU A 683 39.77 14.80 -10.12
N ASP A 684 39.81 15.70 -11.09
CA ASP A 684 40.25 17.07 -10.88
C ASP A 684 39.04 17.84 -10.35
N GLU A 685 39.14 18.38 -9.15
CA GLU A 685 38.08 19.09 -8.42
C GLU A 685 37.49 20.27 -9.22
N VAL A 686 38.23 20.80 -10.20
CA VAL A 686 37.76 21.88 -11.08
C VAL A 686 37.00 21.33 -12.29
N THR A 687 37.32 20.12 -12.73
CA THR A 687 36.78 19.51 -13.96
C THR A 687 35.59 18.59 -13.68
N GLY A 688 35.56 17.92 -12.52
CA GLY A 688 34.45 17.07 -12.06
C GLY A 688 33.16 17.83 -11.70
N LEU A 689 33.20 19.17 -11.69
CA LEU A 689 32.05 20.06 -11.48
C LEU A 689 31.44 20.60 -12.78
N GLY A 690 32.02 20.23 -13.93
CA GLY A 690 31.60 20.66 -15.26
C GLY A 690 32.21 22.01 -15.72
N PRO A 691 32.13 22.31 -17.04
CA PRO A 691 32.78 23.47 -17.65
C PRO A 691 32.22 24.83 -17.23
N ASP A 692 31.09 24.86 -16.52
CA ASP A 692 30.43 26.08 -16.03
C ASP A 692 31.18 26.76 -14.85
N PHE A 693 32.27 26.14 -14.34
CA PHE A 693 33.12 26.70 -13.28
C PHE A 693 34.28 27.60 -13.77
N GLY A 694 34.42 27.80 -15.09
CA GLY A 694 35.53 28.54 -15.70
C GLY A 694 35.28 30.04 -15.95
N SER A 695 35.91 30.89 -15.13
CA SER A 695 36.39 32.26 -15.43
C SER A 695 35.43 33.43 -15.78
N SER A 696 34.10 33.27 -15.90
CA SER A 696 33.27 34.46 -16.21
C SER A 696 31.81 34.53 -15.70
N GLY A 697 31.45 33.89 -14.59
CA GLY A 697 30.27 34.34 -13.81
C GLY A 697 29.31 33.25 -13.31
N GLN A 698 29.63 32.73 -12.12
CA GLN A 698 28.75 32.27 -11.04
C GLN A 698 27.46 31.49 -11.39
N THR A 699 27.56 30.16 -11.34
CA THR A 699 26.62 29.36 -10.53
C THR A 699 27.31 29.03 -9.21
N LYS A 700 26.93 29.71 -8.13
CA LYS A 700 27.43 29.43 -6.78
C LYS A 700 26.82 28.12 -6.30
N LEU A 701 27.64 27.14 -5.93
CA LEU A 701 27.15 25.98 -5.18
C LEU A 701 26.43 26.49 -3.93
N PRO A 702 25.21 26.01 -3.64
CA PRO A 702 24.49 26.39 -2.43
C PRO A 702 25.19 25.86 -1.18
N TYR A 703 25.93 24.74 -1.29
CA TYR A 703 26.62 24.09 -0.19
C TYR A 703 28.12 23.93 -0.46
N ARG A 704 28.90 23.93 0.63
CA ARG A 704 30.33 23.64 0.62
C ARG A 704 30.54 22.17 0.26
N LEU A 705 31.40 21.91 -0.73
CA LEU A 705 31.96 20.57 -0.92
C LEU A 705 32.87 20.27 0.27
N ARG A 706 32.79 19.05 0.80
CA ARG A 706 33.60 18.65 1.96
C ARG A 706 35.00 18.30 1.46
N TRP A 707 35.96 19.10 1.87
CA TRP A 707 37.39 18.84 1.67
C TRP A 707 37.85 17.95 2.82
N TYR A 708 38.43 16.78 2.52
CA TYR A 708 39.12 15.96 3.51
C TYR A 708 40.55 16.45 3.69
#